data_AF-A0A1V9YD88-F1
#
_entry.id   AF-A0A1V9YD88-F1
#
_cell.length_a   1.000
_cell.length_b   1.000
_cell.length_c   1.000
_cell.angle_alpha   90.00
_cell.angle_beta   90.00
_cell.angle_gamma   90.00
#
_symmetry.space_group_name_H-M   'P 1'
#
loop_
_entity.id
_entity.type
_entity.pdbx_description
1 polymer ?
#
loop_
_entity_poly.entity_id
_entity_poly.type
_entity_poly.pdbx_seq_one_letter_code
_entity_poly.pdbx_strand_id
1 'polypeptide(L)'
;MDAQLESRMSAATEDEAKQATPKATTRTWSGLKITQFRSRRASAPPETATPQPPAGGVFHRNADVKDYKPEVLTTFNRAIDEKDCSAVLQAVTMHPKLVRLQFQDDGILLHRVCNWPAIEASLELIERCVQEYPEGTAFMDELGRTPLHYLCMNPAVTVRAIQLLVEGFPVSAAMCDKESFLPVHYLCLNSSQTIDMTMMLHNYETFSLRNRDGRTPLHCLLLRRDCEFELCATVLSLAPETTNIADNVGRTVLHSVCAHPAHLDGQLLQLILTVDTTVVQRSDMRGQLPLHLLVANSNVTVAAVAQLLHAFPGAVDVVDAHGQSPLHILCGNEALSMSLLDEYTAVCSVYPTSLLWVDDEASTSLHILCVNAVMTTEMILALYALNPGAASAVDKYGCTPFHYACANAGISIELIWLFLDHAHGITSVVDQRGKTPLHYLVANAHASAEMISIVFDADPTASQVTDHAMKLPVHYVIENPAIPSAHAYRLLTGGASYRQRYVLHDRAVTEFCTVAFENAGTADELFTTTDTASDGGAAVTLHYCSSAAVHRHLIALYTALHATPAAKPVVMPPLLDSFENARRRIRQSAGTSRILEYCVVTTTPKAPLSDGRDAADAARVLRSVSGCLAHWHHTALVAHGNITPHTIFCHDQEYVVYPEYGSTKLHDTRDALSFAVQAIRYCAPETARALLGGTSLRPTPASDIWQLGCTVFEVATGTSFLETIAPFAAHCSFEEVYHILASINDRVVAHVLKNVRSDVQHLLRHVLVPNAASRWTAEACEGLIAPPICSTSAPDATASENQRLTDEVASLRAVVVDTKTRLRRVELERDNLQLQLSELVDRLNAILLEKEEATHHAAVLAKKRASLAAQLDTMVHMLISLMPLAQKVYGAMGDDLLARLMSHAALGTAPESHLYALPAATSMNRMLRERIRDTMLARGCVGQWANAPTPVAFLEAMDSPEDQELDVKTNP
;
A
#
# COMPACT_ATOMS: atom_id res chain seq x y z
N MET A 1 61.61 -22.70 -29.90
CA MET A 1 61.61 -21.35 -29.34
C MET A 1 60.33 -21.23 -28.53
N ASP A 2 60.30 -21.35 -27.21
CA ASP A 2 61.37 -21.47 -26.23
C ASP A 2 60.95 -22.48 -25.16
N ALA A 3 61.67 -23.59 -25.16
CA ALA A 3 61.73 -24.59 -24.09
C ALA A 3 63.01 -24.34 -23.26
N GLN A 4 63.22 -23.07 -22.89
CA GLN A 4 64.40 -22.62 -22.14
C GLN A 4 63.96 -21.63 -21.06
N LEU A 5 63.30 -22.14 -20.02
CA LEU A 5 63.26 -21.47 -18.71
C LEU A 5 62.96 -22.44 -17.54
N GLU A 6 62.58 -23.69 -17.80
CA GLU A 6 62.43 -24.74 -16.78
C GLU A 6 63.74 -25.48 -16.41
N SER A 7 64.90 -25.06 -16.92
CA SER A 7 66.17 -25.80 -16.71
C SER A 7 67.23 -25.06 -15.85
N ARG A 8 66.88 -24.00 -15.13
CA ARG A 8 67.87 -23.17 -14.39
C ARG A 8 67.59 -22.85 -12.92
N MET A 9 66.79 -23.66 -12.22
CA MET A 9 66.71 -23.61 -10.74
C MET A 9 66.76 -24.99 -10.06
N SER A 10 67.34 -25.98 -10.75
CA SER A 10 67.69 -27.30 -10.18
C SER A 10 69.21 -27.42 -10.21
N ALA A 11 69.84 -27.43 -9.02
CA ALA A 11 71.27 -27.61 -8.70
C ALA A 11 72.02 -26.37 -8.18
N ALA A 12 71.75 -26.02 -6.92
CA ALA A 12 72.60 -25.36 -5.91
C ALA A 12 71.61 -24.87 -4.83
N THR A 13 71.49 -25.41 -3.63
CA THR A 13 72.49 -25.96 -2.72
C THR A 13 71.80 -26.94 -1.75
N GLU A 14 72.13 -28.22 -1.88
CA GLU A 14 72.16 -29.15 -0.74
C GLU A 14 73.29 -28.69 0.19
N ASP A 15 73.02 -27.77 1.11
CA ASP A 15 73.85 -27.53 2.30
C ASP A 15 73.17 -26.45 3.15
N GLU A 16 72.21 -26.86 3.98
CA GLU A 16 71.88 -26.23 5.27
C GLU A 16 70.82 -27.02 6.08
N ALA A 17 70.63 -28.30 5.79
CA ALA A 17 69.79 -29.20 6.59
C ALA A 17 70.58 -29.84 7.76
N LYS A 18 71.20 -29.02 8.63
CA LYS A 18 71.76 -29.49 9.92
C LYS A 18 71.77 -28.37 10.96
N GLN A 19 70.64 -28.13 11.63
CA GLN A 19 70.64 -27.55 12.98
C GLN A 19 69.47 -28.12 13.82
N ALA A 20 69.85 -29.11 14.62
CA ALA A 20 69.27 -29.63 15.86
C ALA A 20 67.82 -29.27 16.25
N THR A 21 66.88 -30.16 15.91
CA THR A 21 65.66 -30.39 16.72
C THR A 21 65.96 -31.47 17.77
N PRO A 22 65.65 -31.28 19.06
CA PRO A 22 65.87 -32.30 20.08
C PRO A 22 64.90 -33.46 19.84
N LYS A 23 65.46 -34.68 19.76
CA LYS A 23 64.73 -35.94 19.65
C LYS A 23 63.85 -36.14 20.90
N ALA A 24 62.55 -35.87 20.79
CA ALA A 24 61.55 -36.48 21.64
C ALA A 24 60.95 -37.66 20.87
N THR A 25 61.18 -38.87 21.38
CA THR A 25 60.70 -40.13 20.82
C THR A 25 59.17 -40.19 20.88
N THR A 26 58.48 -39.79 19.82
CA THR A 26 57.05 -40.04 19.62
C THR A 26 56.85 -41.50 19.20
N ARG A 27 56.13 -42.27 20.01
CA ARG A 27 55.60 -43.57 19.57
C ARG A 27 54.68 -43.32 18.37
N THR A 28 54.93 -43.99 17.26
CA THR A 28 54.06 -43.95 16.09
C THR A 28 52.72 -44.58 16.41
N TRP A 29 51.63 -43.84 16.15
CA TRP A 29 50.22 -44.22 16.34
C TRP A 29 49.71 -45.31 15.37
N SER A 30 50.61 -46.16 14.86
CA SER A 30 50.25 -47.23 13.93
C SER A 30 49.61 -48.40 14.69
N GLY A 31 48.27 -48.44 14.76
CA GLY A 31 47.54 -49.68 15.09
C GLY A 31 46.30 -49.60 16.00
N LEU A 32 45.94 -48.44 16.55
CA LEU A 32 44.75 -48.33 17.42
C LEU A 32 43.51 -47.94 16.60
N LYS A 33 42.44 -48.75 16.66
CA LYS A 33 41.16 -48.45 15.99
C LYS A 33 40.29 -47.58 16.91
N ILE A 34 39.63 -46.57 16.35
CA ILE A 34 38.66 -45.66 17.02
C ILE A 34 37.64 -46.38 17.93
N THR A 35 37.33 -47.64 17.64
CA THR A 35 36.43 -48.49 18.45
C THR A 35 36.92 -48.77 19.88
N GLN A 36 38.18 -48.50 20.20
CA GLN A 36 38.75 -48.72 21.54
C GLN A 36 38.47 -47.57 22.54
N PHE A 37 37.95 -46.42 22.08
CA PHE A 37 37.73 -45.23 22.91
C PHE A 37 36.24 -44.99 23.27
N ARG A 38 35.37 -46.01 23.14
CA ARG A 38 33.94 -45.88 23.47
C ARG A 38 33.68 -46.14 24.96
N SER A 39 33.08 -45.16 25.64
CA SER A 39 32.42 -45.34 26.94
C SER A 39 31.33 -46.42 26.85
N ARG A 40 31.25 -47.28 27.87
CA ARG A 40 30.30 -48.40 27.94
C ARG A 40 28.86 -47.86 28.04
N ARG A 41 28.02 -48.29 27.10
CA ARG A 41 26.59 -47.94 26.99
C ARG A 41 25.81 -48.44 28.22
N ALA A 42 25.37 -47.54 29.09
CA ALA A 42 24.35 -47.83 30.10
C ALA A 42 22.96 -47.47 29.55
N SER A 43 22.04 -48.41 29.64
CA SER A 43 20.65 -48.32 29.18
C SER A 43 19.70 -48.00 30.34
N ALA A 44 19.00 -46.87 30.25
CA ALA A 44 17.71 -46.48 30.86
C ALA A 44 17.75 -45.04 31.42
N PRO A 45 16.69 -44.22 31.25
CA PRO A 45 16.65 -42.85 31.76
C PRO A 45 16.17 -42.81 33.22
N PRO A 46 16.68 -41.91 34.09
CA PRO A 46 16.01 -41.59 35.34
C PRO A 46 15.13 -40.35 35.21
N GLU A 47 14.00 -40.41 35.92
CA GLU A 47 13.02 -39.36 36.08
C GLU A 47 13.55 -38.16 36.88
N THR A 48 12.89 -37.03 36.66
CA THR A 48 13.10 -35.70 37.24
C THR A 48 13.26 -35.68 38.77
N ALA A 49 14.37 -35.10 39.26
CA ALA A 49 14.49 -34.66 40.65
C ALA A 49 15.22 -33.30 40.74
N THR A 50 14.66 -32.42 41.57
CA THR A 50 15.06 -31.03 41.87
C THR A 50 16.45 -30.89 42.51
N PRO A 51 17.12 -29.72 42.40
CA PRO A 51 18.51 -29.54 42.84
C PRO A 51 18.64 -29.35 44.36
N GLN A 52 19.57 -30.10 44.97
CA GLN A 52 20.14 -29.86 46.31
C GLN A 52 21.64 -29.52 46.19
N PRO A 53 22.24 -28.78 47.16
CA PRO A 53 23.61 -28.25 47.04
C PRO A 53 24.69 -29.34 47.20
N PRO A 54 25.91 -29.13 46.68
CA PRO A 54 26.89 -30.19 46.50
C PRO A 54 27.60 -30.54 47.81
N ALA A 55 27.53 -31.81 48.21
CA ALA A 55 28.33 -32.39 49.27
C ALA A 55 29.33 -33.39 48.65
N GLY A 56 30.63 -33.14 48.87
CA GLY A 56 31.72 -34.12 48.86
C GLY A 56 31.96 -34.94 47.59
N GLY A 57 33.02 -34.62 46.85
CA GLY A 57 33.49 -35.40 45.71
C GLY A 57 33.84 -36.85 46.08
N VAL A 58 33.11 -37.80 45.48
CA VAL A 58 33.35 -39.24 45.60
C VAL A 58 33.57 -39.81 44.20
N PHE A 59 34.76 -40.36 43.95
CA PHE A 59 35.16 -41.00 42.69
C PHE A 59 34.23 -42.16 42.28
N HIS A 60 34.04 -42.38 40.97
CA HIS A 60 33.58 -43.67 40.48
C HIS A 60 34.64 -44.75 40.76
N ARG A 61 34.22 -45.93 41.21
CA ARG A 61 35.09 -47.06 41.61
C ARG A 61 35.95 -47.56 40.44
N ASN A 62 37.07 -46.91 40.16
CA ASN A 62 38.13 -47.40 39.28
C ASN A 62 39.17 -48.20 40.08
N ALA A 63 39.76 -49.22 39.43
CA ALA A 63 40.78 -50.07 40.02
C ALA A 63 42.02 -49.28 40.50
N ASP A 64 42.30 -48.14 39.88
CA ASP A 64 43.47 -47.28 40.14
C ASP A 64 43.34 -46.40 41.40
N VAL A 65 42.12 -46.18 41.92
CA VAL A 65 41.89 -45.38 43.13
C VAL A 65 42.41 -46.10 44.39
N LYS A 66 42.51 -47.44 44.33
CA LYS A 66 42.97 -48.28 45.44
C LYS A 66 44.47 -48.18 45.73
N ASP A 67 45.26 -47.64 44.80
CA ASP A 67 46.72 -47.56 44.89
C ASP A 67 47.21 -46.34 45.69
N TYR A 68 46.32 -45.41 46.04
CA TYR A 68 46.68 -44.12 46.64
C TYR A 68 46.14 -43.96 48.06
N LYS A 69 46.93 -43.33 48.94
CA LYS A 69 46.48 -42.96 50.29
C LYS A 69 45.34 -41.92 50.19
N PRO A 70 44.29 -42.01 51.02
CA PRO A 70 43.16 -41.09 50.97
C PRO A 70 43.58 -39.64 51.17
N GLU A 71 44.61 -39.38 51.99
CA GLU A 71 45.16 -38.04 52.22
C GLU A 71 45.66 -37.37 50.93
N VAL A 72 46.35 -38.12 50.05
CA VAL A 72 46.89 -37.60 48.78
C VAL A 72 45.76 -37.27 47.79
N LEU A 73 44.71 -38.07 47.75
CA LEU A 73 43.54 -37.80 46.92
C LEU A 73 42.75 -36.59 47.43
N THR A 74 42.65 -36.41 48.76
CA THR A 74 41.96 -35.25 49.34
C THR A 74 42.72 -33.95 49.12
N THR A 75 44.06 -33.94 49.23
CA THR A 75 44.86 -32.74 48.95
C THR A 75 44.87 -32.40 47.46
N PHE A 76 44.92 -33.42 46.59
CA PHE A 76 44.82 -33.26 45.14
C PHE A 76 43.46 -32.71 44.70
N ASN A 77 42.35 -33.26 45.19
CA ASN A 77 41.02 -32.74 44.90
C ASN A 77 40.84 -31.31 45.42
N ARG A 78 41.32 -31.02 46.63
CA ARG A 78 41.30 -29.64 47.16
C ARG A 78 42.09 -28.68 46.26
N ALA A 79 43.27 -29.08 45.78
CA ALA A 79 44.07 -28.26 44.86
C ALA A 79 43.37 -28.03 43.50
N ILE A 80 42.62 -29.02 43.01
CA ILE A 80 41.80 -28.88 41.79
C ILE A 80 40.61 -27.93 42.03
N ASP A 81 39.93 -28.06 43.17
CA ASP A 81 38.79 -27.22 43.55
C ASP A 81 39.22 -25.77 43.78
N GLU A 82 40.39 -25.56 44.41
CA GLU A 82 41.04 -24.25 44.60
C GLU A 82 41.70 -23.72 43.31
N LYS A 83 41.78 -24.54 42.26
CA LYS A 83 42.40 -24.23 40.95
C LYS A 83 43.87 -23.82 41.07
N ASP A 84 44.60 -24.40 42.03
CA ASP A 84 46.02 -24.14 42.25
C ASP A 84 46.86 -24.97 41.26
N CYS A 85 47.29 -24.34 40.17
CA CYS A 85 48.12 -24.96 39.14
C CYS A 85 49.42 -25.55 39.71
N SER A 86 50.04 -24.89 40.70
CA SER A 86 51.34 -25.28 41.23
C SER A 86 51.26 -26.54 42.10
N ALA A 87 50.24 -26.61 42.96
CA ALA A 87 49.99 -27.78 43.80
C ALA A 87 49.56 -29.00 42.97
N VAL A 88 48.75 -28.80 41.92
CA VAL A 88 48.34 -29.87 41.01
C VAL A 88 49.52 -30.36 40.17
N LEU A 89 50.39 -29.47 39.68
CA LEU A 89 51.61 -29.85 38.95
C LEU A 89 52.58 -30.64 39.83
N GLN A 90 52.78 -30.24 41.08
CA GLN A 90 53.58 -31.00 42.05
C GLN A 90 52.99 -32.39 42.33
N ALA A 91 51.66 -32.50 42.46
CA ALA A 91 51.02 -33.79 42.65
C ALA A 91 51.14 -34.71 41.41
N VAL A 92 50.99 -34.16 40.20
CA VAL A 92 51.12 -34.92 38.94
C VAL A 92 52.58 -35.35 38.69
N THR A 93 53.56 -34.51 39.01
CA THR A 93 54.99 -34.86 38.90
C THR A 93 55.41 -35.95 39.87
N MET A 94 54.87 -35.94 41.10
CA MET A 94 55.12 -36.98 42.11
C MET A 94 54.36 -38.28 41.80
N HIS A 95 53.17 -38.19 41.20
CA HIS A 95 52.29 -39.32 40.92
C HIS A 95 51.63 -39.22 39.53
N PRO A 96 52.32 -39.67 38.45
CA PRO A 96 51.85 -39.48 37.07
C PRO A 96 50.55 -40.22 36.73
N LYS A 97 50.19 -41.29 37.45
CA LYS A 97 48.90 -41.98 37.20
C LYS A 97 47.68 -41.19 37.68
N LEU A 98 47.85 -40.12 38.47
CA LEU A 98 46.73 -39.25 38.90
C LEU A 98 46.01 -38.60 37.70
N VAL A 99 46.71 -38.40 36.58
CA VAL A 99 46.14 -37.84 35.34
C VAL A 99 45.02 -38.73 34.76
N ARG A 100 45.04 -40.04 35.06
CA ARG A 100 44.07 -41.03 34.57
C ARG A 100 42.81 -41.15 35.43
N LEU A 101 42.75 -40.44 36.56
CA LEU A 101 41.58 -40.47 37.44
C LEU A 101 40.37 -39.86 36.73
N GLN A 102 39.27 -40.60 36.78
CA GLN A 102 37.97 -40.16 36.29
C GLN A 102 37.20 -39.51 37.44
N PHE A 103 36.65 -38.33 37.16
CA PHE A 103 35.80 -37.60 38.09
C PHE A 103 34.32 -38.03 37.93
N GLN A 104 33.42 -37.49 38.75
CA GLN A 104 31.99 -37.88 38.77
C GLN A 104 31.26 -37.67 37.43
N ASP A 105 31.75 -36.79 36.56
CA ASP A 105 31.19 -36.50 35.23
C ASP A 105 31.82 -37.37 34.11
N ASP A 106 32.43 -38.52 34.46
CA ASP A 106 33.31 -39.36 33.63
C ASP A 106 34.54 -38.64 33.01
N GLY A 107 34.69 -37.32 33.15
CA GLY A 107 35.82 -36.55 32.62
C GLY A 107 37.16 -36.84 33.34
N ILE A 108 38.27 -36.53 32.66
CA ILE A 108 39.64 -36.65 33.21
C ILE A 108 40.18 -35.28 33.66
N LEU A 109 41.37 -35.27 34.29
CA LEU A 109 42.03 -34.04 34.77
C LEU A 109 42.15 -32.99 33.65
N LEU A 110 42.47 -33.41 32.42
CA LEU A 110 42.57 -32.53 31.26
C LEU A 110 41.27 -31.74 30.98
N HIS A 111 40.09 -32.35 31.12
CA HIS A 111 38.81 -31.65 30.94
C HIS A 111 38.65 -30.51 31.95
N ARG A 112 39.02 -30.75 33.22
CA ARG A 112 38.90 -29.76 34.29
C ARG A 112 39.91 -28.63 34.14
N VAL A 113 41.16 -28.94 33.79
CA VAL A 113 42.21 -27.94 33.56
C VAL A 113 41.89 -27.06 32.35
N CYS A 114 41.35 -27.63 31.26
CA CYS A 114 40.92 -26.86 30.09
C CYS A 114 39.75 -25.90 30.39
N ASN A 115 38.99 -26.15 31.46
CA ASN A 115 37.89 -25.29 31.92
C ASN A 115 38.33 -24.25 32.98
N TRP A 116 39.62 -24.14 33.29
CA TRP A 116 40.09 -23.16 34.27
C TRP A 116 40.14 -21.75 33.69
N PRO A 117 39.82 -20.71 34.50
CA PRO A 117 39.76 -19.33 34.02
C PRO A 117 41.13 -18.76 33.63
N ALA A 118 42.23 -19.31 34.14
CA ALA A 118 43.60 -18.85 33.87
C ALA A 118 44.40 -19.94 33.12
N ILE A 119 44.06 -20.15 31.83
CA ILE A 119 44.71 -21.19 31.02
C ILE A 119 46.21 -20.95 30.88
N GLU A 120 46.64 -19.69 30.76
CA GLU A 120 48.06 -19.33 30.57
C GLU A 120 48.95 -19.86 31.69
N ALA A 121 48.50 -19.77 32.94
CA ALA A 121 49.21 -20.32 34.10
C ALA A 121 49.19 -21.86 34.15
N SER A 122 48.24 -22.49 33.44
CA SER A 122 48.08 -23.94 33.39
C SER A 122 48.72 -24.61 32.16
N LEU A 123 49.36 -23.84 31.26
CA LEU A 123 49.98 -24.37 30.04
C LEU A 123 51.02 -25.45 30.33
N GLU A 124 51.89 -25.23 31.32
CA GLU A 124 52.91 -26.21 31.75
C GLU A 124 52.26 -27.48 32.31
N LEU A 125 51.15 -27.33 33.03
CA LEU A 125 50.35 -28.46 33.54
C LEU A 125 49.68 -29.24 32.40
N ILE A 126 49.12 -28.56 31.40
CA ILE A 126 48.54 -29.20 30.21
C ILE A 126 49.61 -29.96 29.45
N GLU A 127 50.77 -29.33 29.19
CA GLU A 127 51.89 -29.98 28.50
C GLU A 127 52.35 -31.25 29.23
N ARG A 128 52.49 -31.18 30.56
CA ARG A 128 52.86 -32.34 31.36
C ARG A 128 51.80 -33.43 31.35
N CYS A 129 50.52 -33.07 31.40
CA CYS A 129 49.41 -34.03 31.31
C CYS A 129 49.36 -34.73 29.95
N VAL A 130 49.61 -34.00 28.85
CA VAL A 130 49.66 -34.56 27.49
C VAL A 130 50.87 -35.49 27.32
N GLN A 131 52.04 -35.14 27.87
CA GLN A 131 53.23 -36.00 27.81
C GLN A 131 53.05 -37.33 28.56
N GLU A 132 52.45 -37.29 29.75
CA GLU A 132 52.26 -38.48 30.60
C GLU A 132 51.08 -39.35 30.16
N TYR A 133 50.03 -38.73 29.59
CA TYR A 133 48.83 -39.44 29.12
C TYR A 133 48.30 -38.86 27.79
N PRO A 134 48.97 -39.13 26.66
CA PRO A 134 48.57 -38.59 25.36
C PRO A 134 47.20 -39.09 24.90
N GLU A 135 46.83 -40.33 25.22
CA GLU A 135 45.50 -40.89 24.96
C GLU A 135 44.37 -40.12 25.65
N GLY A 136 44.68 -39.38 26.73
CA GLY A 136 43.71 -38.55 27.44
C GLY A 136 43.15 -37.40 26.60
N THR A 137 43.89 -36.91 25.62
CA THR A 137 43.43 -35.86 24.71
C THR A 137 42.25 -36.31 23.83
N ALA A 138 42.09 -37.61 23.61
CA ALA A 138 40.97 -38.22 22.88
C ALA A 138 39.84 -38.70 23.81
N PHE A 139 39.98 -38.53 25.13
CA PHE A 139 39.01 -39.02 26.09
C PHE A 139 37.71 -38.22 26.02
N MET A 140 36.58 -38.91 25.91
CA MET A 140 35.25 -38.29 25.82
C MET A 140 34.53 -38.37 27.17
N ASP A 141 33.97 -37.25 27.63
CA ASP A 141 33.09 -37.20 28.81
C ASP A 141 31.72 -37.87 28.52
N GLU A 142 30.80 -37.83 29.49
CA GLU A 142 29.43 -38.35 29.30
C GLU A 142 28.69 -37.69 28.11
N LEU A 143 29.04 -36.47 27.73
CA LEU A 143 28.44 -35.75 26.62
C LEU A 143 29.15 -35.99 25.28
N GLY A 144 30.22 -36.79 25.27
CA GLY A 144 31.02 -37.07 24.07
C GLY A 144 32.11 -36.02 23.80
N ARG A 145 32.33 -35.08 24.72
CA ARG A 145 33.25 -33.95 24.55
C ARG A 145 34.67 -34.32 24.95
N THR A 146 35.61 -33.98 24.08
CA THR A 146 37.06 -34.09 24.35
C THR A 146 37.55 -32.86 25.15
N PRO A 147 38.75 -32.91 25.77
CA PRO A 147 39.34 -31.74 26.42
C PRO A 147 39.45 -30.52 25.50
N LEU A 148 39.66 -30.75 24.19
CA LEU A 148 39.71 -29.69 23.19
C LEU A 148 38.37 -28.94 23.06
N HIS A 149 37.22 -29.62 23.21
CA HIS A 149 35.92 -28.94 23.23
C HIS A 149 35.82 -27.95 24.39
N TYR A 150 36.22 -28.38 25.60
CA TYR A 150 36.23 -27.51 26.78
C TYR A 150 37.19 -26.33 26.64
N LEU A 151 38.36 -26.56 26.04
CA LEU A 151 39.31 -25.49 25.75
C LEU A 151 38.70 -24.46 24.79
N CYS A 152 38.04 -24.91 23.72
CA CYS A 152 37.39 -24.02 22.74
C CYS A 152 36.19 -23.25 23.33
N MET A 153 35.51 -23.79 24.35
CA MET A 153 34.46 -23.07 25.09
C MET A 153 35.01 -22.01 26.05
N ASN A 154 36.28 -22.09 26.41
CA ASN A 154 36.86 -21.26 27.46
C ASN A 154 37.19 -19.85 26.93
N PRO A 155 36.71 -18.77 27.56
CA PRO A 155 37.02 -17.40 27.12
C PRO A 155 38.51 -17.04 27.21
N ALA A 156 39.32 -17.76 28.00
CA ALA A 156 40.77 -17.55 28.13
C ALA A 156 41.61 -18.45 27.21
N VAL A 157 41.04 -18.93 26.10
CA VAL A 157 41.73 -19.82 25.16
C VAL A 157 42.96 -19.14 24.53
N THR A 158 44.04 -19.90 24.37
CA THR A 158 45.28 -19.44 23.72
C THR A 158 45.66 -20.36 22.57
N VAL A 159 46.34 -19.81 21.56
CA VAL A 159 46.86 -20.57 20.41
C VAL A 159 47.78 -21.70 20.89
N ARG A 160 48.62 -21.43 21.90
CA ARG A 160 49.55 -22.44 22.45
C ARG A 160 48.81 -23.60 23.13
N ALA A 161 47.73 -23.35 23.86
CA ALA A 161 46.94 -24.42 24.48
C ALA A 161 46.29 -25.33 23.42
N ILE A 162 45.76 -24.75 22.33
CA ILE A 162 45.20 -25.52 21.21
C ILE A 162 46.31 -26.36 20.56
N GLN A 163 47.48 -25.75 20.31
CA GLN A 163 48.63 -26.43 19.73
C GLN A 163 49.05 -27.66 20.56
N LEU A 164 49.16 -27.53 21.89
CA LEU A 164 49.55 -28.64 22.76
C LEU A 164 48.58 -29.83 22.70
N LEU A 165 47.27 -29.57 22.65
CA LEU A 165 46.26 -30.64 22.56
C LEU A 165 46.21 -31.28 21.16
N VAL A 166 46.38 -30.48 20.10
CA VAL A 166 46.39 -30.96 18.71
C VAL A 166 47.67 -31.74 18.40
N GLU A 167 48.83 -31.32 18.92
CA GLU A 167 50.09 -32.10 18.83
C GLU A 167 50.00 -33.43 19.57
N GLY A 168 49.28 -33.47 20.70
CA GLY A 168 49.04 -34.69 21.47
C GLY A 168 48.18 -35.72 20.73
N PHE A 169 47.06 -35.29 20.16
CA PHE A 169 46.22 -36.13 19.31
C PHE A 169 45.51 -35.31 18.22
N PRO A 170 46.02 -35.31 16.98
CA PRO A 170 45.53 -34.44 15.92
C PRO A 170 44.06 -34.70 15.54
N VAL A 171 43.62 -35.96 15.60
CA VAL A 171 42.24 -36.36 15.26
C VAL A 171 41.21 -35.81 16.26
N SER A 172 41.63 -35.33 17.45
CA SER A 172 40.73 -34.70 18.43
C SER A 172 39.97 -33.50 17.86
N ALA A 173 40.55 -32.78 16.90
CA ALA A 173 39.93 -31.64 16.22
C ALA A 173 38.73 -32.02 15.33
N ALA A 174 38.68 -33.27 14.86
CA ALA A 174 37.61 -33.81 14.02
C ALA A 174 36.58 -34.66 14.79
N MET A 175 36.78 -34.86 16.10
CA MET A 175 35.82 -35.57 16.94
C MET A 175 34.64 -34.65 17.25
N CYS A 176 33.43 -35.20 17.18
CA CYS A 176 32.22 -34.48 17.55
C CYS A 176 31.59 -35.07 18.81
N ASP A 177 30.89 -34.21 19.55
CA ASP A 177 30.14 -34.62 20.73
C ASP A 177 28.78 -35.27 20.37
N LYS A 178 27.95 -35.58 21.38
CA LYS A 178 26.62 -36.16 21.16
C LYS A 178 25.65 -35.25 20.39
N GLU A 179 25.91 -33.94 20.35
CA GLU A 179 25.17 -32.96 19.57
C GLU A 179 25.85 -32.66 18.23
N SER A 180 26.83 -33.47 17.83
CA SER A 180 27.65 -33.32 16.63
C SER A 180 28.36 -31.95 16.54
N PHE A 181 28.55 -31.26 17.66
CA PHE A 181 29.45 -30.11 17.71
C PHE A 181 30.89 -30.59 17.63
N LEU A 182 31.67 -29.91 16.79
CA LEU A 182 33.12 -30.06 16.74
C LEU A 182 33.77 -28.97 17.61
N PRO A 183 35.04 -29.14 18.03
CA PRO A 183 35.75 -28.11 18.78
C PRO A 183 35.76 -26.76 18.05
N VAL A 184 35.88 -26.77 16.73
CA VAL A 184 35.82 -25.56 15.89
C VAL A 184 34.48 -24.85 15.95
N HIS A 185 33.36 -25.57 16.13
CA HIS A 185 32.04 -24.95 16.30
C HIS A 185 31.98 -24.14 17.61
N TYR A 186 32.53 -24.70 18.70
CA TYR A 186 32.62 -23.98 19.98
C TYR A 186 33.60 -22.82 19.93
N LEU A 187 34.72 -22.98 19.23
CA LEU A 187 35.67 -21.90 19.01
C LEU A 187 35.00 -20.74 18.25
N CYS A 188 34.18 -21.04 17.23
CA CYS A 188 33.44 -20.03 16.47
C CYS A 188 32.37 -19.30 17.31
N LEU A 189 31.88 -19.91 18.38
CA LEU A 189 30.96 -19.26 19.33
C LEU A 189 31.68 -18.41 20.39
N ASN A 190 32.99 -18.58 20.53
CA ASN A 190 33.79 -17.96 21.57
C ASN A 190 34.28 -16.57 21.14
N SER A 191 34.03 -15.54 21.95
CA SER A 191 34.42 -14.16 21.67
C SER A 191 35.93 -13.97 21.46
N SER A 192 36.76 -14.79 22.13
CA SER A 192 38.22 -14.65 22.18
C SER A 192 38.96 -15.33 21.02
N GLN A 193 38.23 -15.85 20.04
CA GLN A 193 38.79 -16.51 18.86
C GLN A 193 39.67 -15.56 18.04
N THR A 194 40.88 -16.00 17.68
CA THR A 194 41.75 -15.32 16.71
C THR A 194 41.94 -16.13 15.44
N ILE A 195 42.40 -15.48 14.37
CA ILE A 195 42.69 -16.14 13.08
C ILE A 195 43.72 -17.27 13.28
N ASP A 196 44.76 -17.07 14.08
CA ASP A 196 45.77 -18.11 14.36
C ASP A 196 45.16 -19.36 15.00
N MET A 197 44.19 -19.20 15.91
CA MET A 197 43.48 -20.34 16.51
C MET A 197 42.68 -21.11 15.46
N THR A 198 42.07 -20.42 14.48
CA THR A 198 41.36 -21.09 13.38
C THR A 198 42.30 -21.81 12.43
N MET A 199 43.44 -21.21 12.11
CA MET A 199 44.44 -21.82 11.22
C MET A 199 45.03 -23.10 11.83
N MET A 200 45.19 -23.17 13.15
CA MET A 200 45.63 -24.39 13.84
C MET A 200 44.67 -25.58 13.67
N LEU A 201 43.39 -25.32 13.42
CA LEU A 201 42.36 -26.36 13.24
C LEU A 201 42.07 -26.66 11.76
N HIS A 202 42.74 -25.99 10.81
CA HIS A 202 42.46 -26.08 9.37
C HIS A 202 42.70 -27.47 8.75
N ASN A 203 43.71 -28.19 9.23
CA ASN A 203 44.25 -29.40 8.58
C ASN A 203 43.30 -30.60 8.48
N TYR A 204 42.05 -30.50 8.94
CA TYR A 204 41.12 -31.63 9.10
C TYR A 204 39.81 -31.49 8.31
N GLU A 205 39.68 -30.51 7.41
CA GLU A 205 38.46 -30.27 6.61
C GLU A 205 37.18 -30.16 7.46
N THR A 206 37.29 -29.70 8.70
CA THR A 206 36.17 -29.66 9.67
C THR A 206 35.24 -28.48 9.47
N PHE A 207 35.65 -27.48 8.69
CA PHE A 207 34.93 -26.22 8.49
C PHE A 207 33.68 -26.34 7.60
N SER A 208 33.52 -27.43 6.86
CA SER A 208 32.31 -27.73 6.08
C SER A 208 31.32 -28.64 6.82
N LEU A 209 31.73 -29.23 7.94
CA LEU A 209 30.90 -30.19 8.68
C LEU A 209 29.79 -29.48 9.45
N ARG A 210 28.65 -30.18 9.57
CA ARG A 210 27.43 -29.66 10.17
C ARG A 210 27.24 -30.22 11.58
N ASN A 211 26.80 -29.38 12.51
CA ASN A 211 26.31 -29.81 13.80
C ASN A 211 24.86 -30.37 13.71
N ARG A 212 24.24 -30.68 14.84
CA ARG A 212 22.89 -31.27 14.89
C ARG A 212 21.82 -30.31 14.37
N ASP A 213 22.06 -29.01 14.48
CA ASP A 213 21.22 -27.94 13.94
C ASP A 213 21.44 -27.71 12.44
N GLY A 214 22.33 -28.50 11.82
CA GLY A 214 22.68 -28.37 10.41
C GLY A 214 23.63 -27.20 10.12
N ARG A 215 24.14 -26.52 11.15
CA ARG A 215 24.99 -25.32 11.04
C ARG A 215 26.45 -25.70 10.84
N THR A 216 27.12 -24.94 9.98
CA THR A 216 28.58 -24.99 9.84
C THR A 216 29.26 -24.07 10.86
N PRO A 217 30.59 -24.15 11.07
CA PRO A 217 31.31 -23.23 11.94
C PRO A 217 31.13 -21.75 11.56
N LEU A 218 31.00 -21.44 10.26
CA LEU A 218 30.72 -20.08 9.80
C LEU A 218 29.33 -19.59 10.23
N HIS A 219 28.32 -20.45 10.21
CA HIS A 219 27.00 -20.10 10.77
C HIS A 219 27.10 -19.81 12.28
N CYS A 220 27.89 -20.59 13.01
CA CYS A 220 28.12 -20.36 14.45
C CYS A 220 28.84 -19.03 14.71
N LEU A 221 29.83 -18.68 13.87
CA LEU A 221 30.55 -17.42 13.96
C LEU A 221 29.61 -16.22 13.79
N LEU A 222 28.67 -16.30 12.84
CA LEU A 222 27.67 -15.28 12.57
C LEU A 222 26.56 -15.17 13.62
N LEU A 223 26.51 -16.06 14.62
CA LEU A 223 25.61 -15.92 15.77
C LEU A 223 26.15 -14.99 16.86
N ARG A 224 27.46 -14.66 16.80
CA ARG A 224 28.09 -13.75 17.75
C ARG A 224 27.62 -12.33 17.50
N ARG A 225 27.57 -11.51 18.55
CA ARG A 225 27.33 -10.06 18.38
C ARG A 225 28.51 -9.36 17.72
N ASP A 226 29.72 -9.82 18.02
CA ASP A 226 30.97 -9.28 17.50
C ASP A 226 31.58 -10.29 16.51
N CYS A 227 31.33 -10.14 15.19
CA CYS A 227 32.16 -10.78 14.14
C CYS A 227 33.05 -9.73 13.48
N GLU A 228 34.33 -10.03 13.39
CA GLU A 228 35.29 -9.30 12.57
C GLU A 228 35.24 -9.81 11.13
N PHE A 229 35.26 -8.89 10.16
CA PHE A 229 35.28 -9.21 8.73
C PHE A 229 36.37 -10.21 8.37
N GLU A 230 37.58 -9.99 8.87
CA GLU A 230 38.78 -10.78 8.55
C GLU A 230 38.64 -12.24 9.03
N LEU A 231 38.05 -12.45 10.20
CA LEU A 231 37.76 -13.78 10.72
C LEU A 231 36.65 -14.49 9.92
N CYS A 232 35.57 -13.76 9.62
CA CYS A 232 34.48 -14.26 8.78
C CYS A 232 35.00 -14.62 7.35
N ALA A 233 35.88 -13.79 6.76
CA ALA A 233 36.50 -14.00 5.45
C ALA A 233 37.53 -15.14 5.42
N THR A 234 38.34 -15.28 6.47
CA THR A 234 39.30 -16.39 6.58
C THR A 234 38.56 -17.72 6.65
N VAL A 235 37.57 -17.88 7.53
CA VAL A 235 36.77 -19.12 7.61
C VAL A 235 36.09 -19.45 6.28
N LEU A 236 35.59 -18.44 5.55
CA LEU A 236 35.02 -18.64 4.23
C LEU A 236 36.08 -19.09 3.20
N SER A 237 37.29 -18.52 3.24
CA SER A 237 38.39 -18.91 2.34
C SER A 237 38.88 -20.35 2.59
N LEU A 238 38.80 -20.83 3.84
CA LEU A 238 39.18 -22.20 4.21
C LEU A 238 38.13 -23.23 3.76
N ALA A 239 36.87 -22.83 3.63
CA ALA A 239 35.78 -23.71 3.20
C ALA A 239 34.72 -22.94 2.39
N PRO A 240 34.99 -22.63 1.10
CA PRO A 240 34.07 -21.86 0.26
C PRO A 240 32.76 -22.61 -0.02
N GLU A 241 32.76 -23.94 0.06
CA GLU A 241 31.57 -24.79 -0.11
C GLU A 241 30.48 -24.51 0.95
N THR A 242 30.85 -23.89 2.08
CA THR A 242 29.91 -23.58 3.17
C THR A 242 28.82 -22.60 2.78
N THR A 243 29.00 -21.79 1.73
CA THR A 243 27.99 -20.84 1.21
C THR A 243 26.71 -21.55 0.78
N ASN A 244 26.84 -22.76 0.26
CA ASN A 244 25.78 -23.59 -0.30
C ASN A 244 25.10 -24.44 0.79
N ILE A 245 25.74 -24.61 1.96
CA ILE A 245 25.21 -25.42 3.04
C ILE A 245 24.14 -24.62 3.80
N ALA A 246 22.97 -25.22 3.96
CA ALA A 246 21.88 -24.66 4.75
C ALA A 246 21.76 -25.33 6.12
N ASP A 247 21.32 -24.58 7.12
CA ASP A 247 20.94 -25.11 8.42
C ASP A 247 19.62 -25.92 8.36
N ASN A 248 19.17 -26.45 9.49
CA ASN A 248 17.92 -27.23 9.54
C ASN A 248 16.66 -26.41 9.23
N VAL A 249 16.73 -25.08 9.24
CA VAL A 249 15.65 -24.16 8.86
C VAL A 249 15.75 -23.79 7.38
N GLY A 250 16.77 -24.28 6.66
CA GLY A 250 17.01 -23.94 5.25
C GLY A 250 17.78 -22.62 5.07
N ARG A 251 18.30 -22.00 6.13
CA ARG A 251 19.06 -20.76 6.05
C ARG A 251 20.50 -21.04 5.67
N THR A 252 20.96 -20.36 4.62
CA THR A 252 22.38 -20.35 4.22
C THR A 252 23.15 -19.28 4.99
N VAL A 253 24.48 -19.27 4.83
CA VAL A 253 25.37 -18.24 5.41
C VAL A 253 24.90 -16.82 5.05
N LEU A 254 24.45 -16.61 3.81
CA LEU A 254 23.96 -15.31 3.35
C LEU A 254 22.70 -14.87 4.13
N HIS A 255 21.78 -15.80 4.44
CA HIS A 255 20.62 -15.49 5.28
C HIS A 255 21.05 -15.07 6.70
N SER A 256 22.06 -15.74 7.26
CA SER A 256 22.60 -15.38 8.59
C SER A 256 23.26 -14.00 8.60
N VAL A 257 23.97 -13.63 7.52
CA VAL A 257 24.54 -12.27 7.38
C VAL A 257 23.43 -11.22 7.28
N CYS A 258 22.40 -11.46 6.46
CA CYS A 258 21.28 -10.53 6.31
C CYS A 258 20.46 -10.34 7.60
N ALA A 259 20.31 -11.40 8.40
CA ALA A 259 19.55 -11.39 9.66
C ALA A 259 20.38 -10.91 10.87
N HIS A 260 21.64 -10.50 10.69
CA HIS A 260 22.54 -10.22 11.80
C HIS A 260 22.17 -8.92 12.55
N PRO A 261 22.02 -8.94 13.89
CA PRO A 261 21.44 -7.81 14.64
C PRO A 261 22.37 -6.63 14.91
N ALA A 262 23.71 -6.82 14.98
CA ALA A 262 24.63 -5.78 15.44
C ALA A 262 25.22 -4.91 14.31
N HIS A 263 25.80 -5.54 13.27
CA HIS A 263 26.33 -4.85 12.10
C HIS A 263 26.16 -5.73 10.85
N LEU A 264 25.74 -5.11 9.75
CA LEU A 264 25.71 -5.72 8.44
C LEU A 264 26.91 -5.22 7.64
N ASP A 265 27.93 -6.06 7.50
CA ASP A 265 29.13 -5.70 6.76
C ASP A 265 28.94 -5.92 5.26
N GLY A 266 28.86 -4.81 4.51
CA GLY A 266 28.74 -4.85 3.06
C GLY A 266 29.94 -5.51 2.37
N GLN A 267 31.13 -5.52 2.98
CA GLN A 267 32.29 -6.21 2.42
C GLN A 267 32.12 -7.73 2.49
N LEU A 268 31.57 -8.23 3.60
CA LEU A 268 31.27 -9.66 3.76
C LEU A 268 30.17 -10.11 2.80
N LEU A 269 29.12 -9.29 2.63
CA LEU A 269 28.06 -9.55 1.66
C LEU A 269 28.65 -9.64 0.24
N GLN A 270 29.48 -8.67 -0.15
CA GLN A 270 30.15 -8.68 -1.45
C GLN A 270 31.06 -9.91 -1.63
N LEU A 271 31.81 -10.31 -0.61
CA LEU A 271 32.67 -11.49 -0.62
C LEU A 271 31.85 -12.78 -0.85
N ILE A 272 30.71 -12.94 -0.17
CA ILE A 272 29.87 -14.13 -0.35
C ILE A 272 29.27 -14.16 -1.76
N LEU A 273 28.83 -13.00 -2.28
CA LEU A 273 28.27 -12.89 -3.63
C LEU A 273 29.31 -13.13 -4.72
N THR A 274 30.59 -12.80 -4.51
CA THR A 274 31.66 -13.11 -5.49
C THR A 274 32.02 -14.59 -5.50
N VAL A 275 31.87 -15.29 -4.37
CA VAL A 275 32.10 -16.74 -4.29
C VAL A 275 30.98 -17.51 -4.96
N ASP A 276 29.72 -17.21 -4.62
CA ASP A 276 28.56 -17.88 -5.22
C ASP A 276 27.33 -16.95 -5.27
N THR A 277 26.95 -16.55 -6.48
CA THR A 277 25.77 -15.70 -6.72
C THR A 277 24.45 -16.47 -6.63
N THR A 278 24.46 -17.80 -6.76
CA THR A 278 23.24 -18.61 -6.79
C THR A 278 22.56 -18.69 -5.41
N VAL A 279 23.31 -18.41 -4.35
CA VAL A 279 22.82 -18.41 -2.96
C VAL A 279 21.71 -17.39 -2.74
N VAL A 280 21.68 -16.30 -3.52
CA VAL A 280 20.65 -15.24 -3.42
C VAL A 280 19.25 -15.75 -3.78
N GLN A 281 19.15 -16.78 -4.62
CA GLN A 281 17.88 -17.33 -5.10
C GLN A 281 17.27 -18.37 -4.16
N ARG A 282 18.00 -18.78 -3.13
CA ARG A 282 17.55 -19.84 -2.23
C ARG A 282 16.65 -19.28 -1.15
N SER A 283 15.48 -19.88 -0.99
CA SER A 283 14.58 -19.58 0.11
C SER A 283 14.81 -20.50 1.30
N ASP A 284 14.57 -19.99 2.51
CA ASP A 284 14.49 -20.82 3.71
C ASP A 284 13.17 -21.63 3.76
N MET A 285 12.95 -22.40 4.83
CA MET A 285 11.71 -23.19 5.01
C MET A 285 10.44 -22.34 5.14
N ARG A 286 10.56 -21.03 5.36
CA ARG A 286 9.44 -20.07 5.38
C ARG A 286 9.28 -19.37 4.03
N GLY A 287 10.00 -19.80 2.99
CA GLY A 287 9.97 -19.15 1.68
C GLY A 287 10.75 -17.82 1.63
N GLN A 288 11.47 -17.45 2.69
CA GLN A 288 12.15 -16.16 2.76
C GLN A 288 13.49 -16.24 2.02
N LEU A 289 13.65 -15.39 1.01
CA LEU A 289 14.95 -15.10 0.40
C LEU A 289 15.85 -14.26 1.33
N PRO A 290 17.18 -14.20 1.09
CA PRO A 290 18.08 -13.32 1.83
C PRO A 290 17.65 -11.84 1.79
N LEU A 291 17.04 -11.40 0.68
CA LEU A 291 16.49 -10.04 0.55
C LEU A 291 15.40 -9.77 1.59
N HIS A 292 14.48 -10.71 1.85
CA HIS A 292 13.42 -10.56 2.86
C HIS A 292 14.00 -10.34 4.25
N LEU A 293 15.04 -11.10 4.61
CA LEU A 293 15.71 -10.96 5.90
C LEU A 293 16.51 -9.66 6.00
N LEU A 294 17.11 -9.22 4.90
CA LEU A 294 17.85 -7.95 4.85
C LEU A 294 16.91 -6.76 5.10
N VAL A 295 15.77 -6.70 4.41
CA VAL A 295 14.81 -5.60 4.58
C VAL A 295 14.04 -5.67 5.89
N ALA A 296 13.99 -6.84 6.55
CA ALA A 296 13.46 -6.98 7.91
C ALA A 296 14.42 -6.46 9.00
N ASN A 297 15.69 -6.24 8.67
CA ASN A 297 16.71 -5.86 9.64
C ASN A 297 16.64 -4.37 9.98
N SER A 298 16.77 -4.02 11.26
CA SER A 298 16.78 -2.63 11.74
C SER A 298 18.02 -1.85 11.27
N ASN A 299 19.10 -2.53 10.88
CA ASN A 299 20.35 -1.92 10.43
C ASN A 299 20.56 -2.02 8.90
N VAL A 300 19.47 -2.03 8.14
CA VAL A 300 19.51 -2.12 6.68
C VAL A 300 20.22 -0.90 6.07
N THR A 301 21.10 -1.14 5.08
CA THR A 301 21.80 -0.09 4.35
C THR A 301 21.43 -0.13 2.87
N VAL A 302 21.36 1.05 2.23
CA VAL A 302 21.04 1.18 0.80
C VAL A 302 22.01 0.38 -0.06
N ALA A 303 23.31 0.42 0.28
CA ALA A 303 24.34 -0.32 -0.44
C ALA A 303 24.12 -1.84 -0.39
N ALA A 304 23.70 -2.40 0.74
CA ALA A 304 23.45 -3.84 0.85
C ALA A 304 22.23 -4.28 0.04
N VAL A 305 21.16 -3.46 0.04
CA VAL A 305 19.96 -3.72 -0.77
C VAL A 305 20.32 -3.65 -2.26
N ALA A 306 21.06 -2.62 -2.68
CA ALA A 306 21.55 -2.47 -4.04
C ALA A 306 22.42 -3.66 -4.49
N GLN A 307 23.31 -4.15 -3.62
CA GLN A 307 24.16 -5.32 -3.91
C GLN A 307 23.34 -6.60 -4.15
N LEU A 308 22.34 -6.89 -3.31
CA LEU A 308 21.48 -8.07 -3.50
C LEU A 308 20.57 -7.92 -4.73
N LEU A 309 19.99 -6.74 -4.94
CA LEU A 309 19.13 -6.49 -6.11
C LEU A 309 19.93 -6.51 -7.42
N HIS A 310 21.18 -6.04 -7.42
CA HIS A 310 22.05 -6.16 -8.60
C HIS A 310 22.42 -7.62 -8.88
N ALA A 311 22.62 -8.44 -7.85
CA ALA A 311 22.91 -9.87 -8.01
C ALA A 311 21.69 -10.65 -8.50
N PHE A 312 20.49 -10.35 -7.99
CA PHE A 312 19.25 -10.98 -8.42
C PHE A 312 18.06 -10.00 -8.35
N PRO A 313 17.77 -9.28 -9.47
CA PRO A 313 16.67 -8.31 -9.51
C PRO A 313 15.29 -8.93 -9.31
N GLY A 314 15.11 -10.18 -9.76
CA GLY A 314 13.85 -10.92 -9.63
C GLY A 314 13.47 -11.27 -8.18
N ALA A 315 14.34 -11.00 -7.20
CA ALA A 315 14.04 -11.22 -5.79
C ALA A 315 12.83 -10.41 -5.30
N VAL A 316 12.52 -9.28 -5.94
CA VAL A 316 11.40 -8.40 -5.58
C VAL A 316 10.03 -9.03 -5.80
N ASP A 317 9.92 -10.00 -6.71
CA ASP A 317 8.66 -10.63 -7.12
C ASP A 317 8.39 -11.96 -6.41
N VAL A 318 9.30 -12.39 -5.52
CA VAL A 318 9.14 -13.61 -4.73
C VAL A 318 8.47 -13.25 -3.42
N VAL A 319 7.41 -13.97 -3.07
CA VAL A 319 6.72 -13.86 -1.78
C VAL A 319 7.13 -14.97 -0.84
N ASP A 320 7.11 -14.69 0.46
CA ASP A 320 7.34 -15.70 1.48
C ASP A 320 6.10 -16.56 1.76
N ALA A 321 6.18 -17.47 2.74
CA ALA A 321 5.08 -18.35 3.12
C ALA A 321 3.84 -17.62 3.69
N HIS A 322 3.96 -16.33 4.01
CA HIS A 322 2.88 -15.46 4.46
C HIS A 322 2.32 -14.58 3.33
N GLY A 323 2.73 -14.83 2.08
CA GLY A 323 2.39 -14.00 0.94
C GLY A 323 3.08 -12.62 0.95
N GLN A 324 4.03 -12.38 1.86
CA GLN A 324 4.68 -11.09 1.97
C GLN A 324 5.82 -10.99 0.96
N SER A 325 5.74 -9.99 0.08
CA SER A 325 6.90 -9.61 -0.75
C SER A 325 7.93 -8.83 0.07
N PRO A 326 9.18 -8.68 -0.39
CA PRO A 326 10.17 -7.90 0.35
C PRO A 326 9.75 -6.44 0.53
N LEU A 327 8.93 -5.90 -0.39
CA LEU A 327 8.38 -4.55 -0.23
C LEU A 327 7.42 -4.44 0.97
N HIS A 328 6.59 -5.47 1.23
CA HIS A 328 5.72 -5.50 2.42
C HIS A 328 6.54 -5.39 3.70
N ILE A 329 7.60 -6.19 3.80
CA ILE A 329 8.49 -6.21 4.95
C ILE A 329 9.25 -4.87 5.08
N LEU A 330 9.74 -4.32 3.97
CA LEU A 330 10.43 -3.02 3.94
C LEU A 330 9.52 -1.88 4.44
N CYS A 331 8.26 -1.85 3.98
CA CYS A 331 7.28 -0.86 4.40
C CYS A 331 6.95 -0.94 5.89
N GLY A 332 7.06 -2.13 6.51
CA GLY A 332 6.86 -2.34 7.94
C GLY A 332 8.10 -2.08 8.81
N ASN A 333 9.26 -1.79 8.21
CA ASN A 333 10.50 -1.61 8.95
C ASN A 333 10.62 -0.19 9.53
N GLU A 334 11.04 -0.08 10.79
CA GLU A 334 11.30 1.19 11.48
C GLU A 334 12.51 1.95 10.87
N ALA A 335 13.41 1.25 10.19
CA ALA A 335 14.58 1.83 9.52
C ALA A 335 14.30 2.33 8.09
N LEU A 336 13.03 2.39 7.68
CA LEU A 336 12.63 2.84 6.34
C LEU A 336 13.08 4.30 6.10
N SER A 337 13.69 4.54 4.95
CA SER A 337 14.08 5.88 4.48
C SER A 337 13.76 6.04 3.00
N MET A 338 13.61 7.30 2.53
CA MET A 338 13.30 7.58 1.12
C MET A 338 14.35 6.99 0.18
N SER A 339 15.64 7.06 0.53
CA SER A 339 16.71 6.50 -0.30
C SER A 339 16.64 4.97 -0.46
N LEU A 340 16.19 4.24 0.57
CA LEU A 340 15.93 2.80 0.47
C LEU A 340 14.75 2.50 -0.44
N LEU A 341 13.69 3.30 -0.31
CA LEU A 341 12.49 3.15 -1.13
C LEU A 341 12.80 3.47 -2.60
N ASP A 342 13.57 4.53 -2.89
CA ASP A 342 13.98 4.90 -4.25
C ASP A 342 14.79 3.79 -4.93
N GLU A 343 15.76 3.21 -4.22
CA GLU A 343 16.57 2.10 -4.76
C GLU A 343 15.70 0.87 -5.05
N TYR A 344 14.75 0.55 -4.16
CA TYR A 344 13.85 -0.59 -4.35
C TYR A 344 12.83 -0.34 -5.48
N THR A 345 12.25 0.86 -5.53
CA THR A 345 11.24 1.24 -6.52
C THR A 345 11.82 1.37 -7.93
N ALA A 346 13.10 1.76 -8.07
CA ALA A 346 13.80 1.73 -9.35
C ALA A 346 13.77 0.33 -9.99
N VAL A 347 13.92 -0.73 -9.19
CA VAL A 347 13.85 -2.12 -9.66
C VAL A 347 12.41 -2.60 -9.89
N CYS A 348 11.46 -2.10 -9.09
CA CYS A 348 10.02 -2.42 -9.27
C CYS A 348 9.48 -1.99 -10.64
N SER A 349 10.06 -0.96 -11.27
CA SER A 349 9.69 -0.54 -12.64
C SER A 349 9.90 -1.65 -13.67
N VAL A 350 10.85 -2.56 -13.43
CA VAL A 350 11.16 -3.70 -14.29
C VAL A 350 10.23 -4.89 -14.01
N TYR A 351 9.78 -5.03 -12.76
CA TYR A 351 8.89 -6.12 -12.29
C TYR A 351 7.61 -5.56 -11.64
N PRO A 352 6.67 -5.03 -12.45
CA PRO A 352 5.45 -4.40 -11.90
C PRO A 352 4.52 -5.40 -11.20
N THR A 353 4.67 -6.70 -11.44
CA THR A 353 3.96 -7.78 -10.75
C THR A 353 4.21 -7.78 -9.24
N SER A 354 5.41 -7.38 -8.82
CA SER A 354 5.80 -7.33 -7.41
C SER A 354 4.92 -6.41 -6.54
N LEU A 355 4.29 -5.41 -7.16
CA LEU A 355 3.43 -4.41 -6.51
C LEU A 355 1.98 -4.85 -6.35
N LEU A 356 1.60 -5.97 -6.95
CA LEU A 356 0.24 -6.52 -6.94
C LEU A 356 0.05 -7.60 -5.87
N TRP A 357 1.14 -8.07 -5.27
CA TRP A 357 1.07 -9.05 -4.20
C TRP A 357 0.31 -8.50 -3.00
N VAL A 358 -0.44 -9.39 -2.36
CA VAL A 358 -1.13 -9.16 -1.10
C VAL A 358 -0.70 -10.25 -0.13
N ASP A 359 -0.59 -9.89 1.14
CA ASP A 359 -0.23 -10.84 2.19
C ASP A 359 -1.41 -11.76 2.59
N ASP A 360 -1.19 -12.63 3.59
CA ASP A 360 -2.22 -13.51 4.17
C ASP A 360 -3.47 -12.75 4.70
N GLU A 361 -3.34 -11.46 5.01
CA GLU A 361 -4.43 -10.57 5.42
C GLU A 361 -5.03 -9.79 4.24
N ALA A 362 -4.66 -10.13 3.00
CA ALA A 362 -5.02 -9.39 1.79
C ALA A 362 -4.54 -7.91 1.78
N SER A 363 -3.57 -7.57 2.63
CA SER A 363 -2.99 -6.24 2.74
C SER A 363 -1.97 -6.01 1.63
N THR A 364 -2.02 -4.83 1.02
CA THR A 364 -0.98 -4.36 0.09
C THR A 364 0.18 -3.70 0.85
N SER A 365 1.33 -3.51 0.21
CA SER A 365 2.46 -2.77 0.78
C SER A 365 2.10 -1.36 1.27
N LEU A 366 1.12 -0.71 0.62
CA LEU A 366 0.61 0.60 1.02
C LEU A 366 -0.16 0.55 2.35
N HIS A 367 -0.90 -0.53 2.62
CA HIS A 367 -1.56 -0.71 3.92
C HIS A 367 -0.52 -0.76 5.04
N ILE A 368 0.54 -1.56 4.85
CA ILE A 368 1.61 -1.72 5.84
C ILE A 368 2.36 -0.40 6.05
N LEU A 369 2.66 0.33 4.97
CA LEU A 369 3.29 1.66 5.08
C LEU A 369 2.41 2.63 5.89
N CYS A 370 1.10 2.62 5.67
CA CYS A 370 0.17 3.47 6.40
C CYS A 370 0.07 3.13 7.90
N VAL A 371 0.46 1.92 8.32
CA VAL A 371 0.56 1.52 9.73
C VAL A 371 1.89 1.95 10.37
N ASN A 372 2.95 2.11 9.57
CA ASN A 372 4.29 2.41 10.06
C ASN A 372 4.38 3.82 10.68
N ALA A 373 5.01 3.95 11.85
CA ALA A 373 5.20 5.23 12.53
C ALA A 373 6.12 6.20 11.78
N VAL A 374 6.99 5.70 10.90
CA VAL A 374 7.98 6.50 10.12
C VAL A 374 7.40 7.00 8.79
N MET A 375 6.12 6.73 8.52
CA MET A 375 5.41 7.13 7.30
C MET A 375 5.55 8.63 7.00
N THR A 376 5.95 8.96 5.77
CA THR A 376 5.91 10.33 5.22
C THR A 376 4.98 10.42 4.01
N THR A 377 4.52 11.64 3.70
CA THR A 377 3.70 11.93 2.51
C THR A 377 4.43 11.56 1.22
N GLU A 378 5.73 11.82 1.14
CA GLU A 378 6.57 11.50 -0.02
C GLU A 378 6.68 9.99 -0.27
N MET A 379 6.81 9.18 0.78
CA MET A 379 6.85 7.71 0.66
C MET A 379 5.54 7.17 0.07
N ILE A 380 4.41 7.71 0.52
CA ILE A 380 3.09 7.32 0.02
C ILE A 380 2.90 7.75 -1.43
N LEU A 381 3.34 8.97 -1.81
CA LEU A 381 3.33 9.41 -3.20
C LEU A 381 4.16 8.50 -4.10
N ALA A 382 5.35 8.09 -3.66
CA ALA A 382 6.24 7.22 -4.43
C ALA A 382 5.58 5.85 -4.71
N LEU A 383 4.99 5.21 -3.70
CA LEU A 383 4.29 3.93 -3.88
C LEU A 383 2.99 4.09 -4.69
N TYR A 384 2.24 5.16 -4.44
CA TYR A 384 1.01 5.45 -5.17
C TYR A 384 1.27 5.66 -6.67
N ALA A 385 2.35 6.38 -7.03
CA ALA A 385 2.72 6.62 -8.42
C ALA A 385 3.03 5.32 -9.19
N LEU A 386 3.50 4.28 -8.49
CA LEU A 386 3.79 2.98 -9.09
C LEU A 386 2.55 2.08 -9.19
N ASN A 387 1.70 2.08 -8.16
CA ASN A 387 0.44 1.33 -8.16
C ASN A 387 -0.73 2.17 -7.62
N PRO A 388 -1.40 2.96 -8.48
CA PRO A 388 -2.54 3.79 -8.07
C PRO A 388 -3.70 2.99 -7.49
N GLY A 389 -3.92 1.75 -7.99
CA GLY A 389 -5.01 0.89 -7.55
C GLY A 389 -4.90 0.47 -6.08
N ALA A 390 -3.67 0.44 -5.54
CA ALA A 390 -3.42 0.05 -4.16
C ALA A 390 -4.10 0.96 -3.12
N ALA A 391 -4.34 2.24 -3.45
CA ALA A 391 -5.02 3.18 -2.55
C ALA A 391 -6.49 2.86 -2.30
N SER A 392 -7.13 2.15 -3.24
CA SER A 392 -8.54 1.71 -3.16
C SER A 392 -8.70 0.25 -2.77
N ALA A 393 -7.60 -0.49 -2.62
CA ALA A 393 -7.65 -1.89 -2.22
C ALA A 393 -8.21 -2.00 -0.79
N VAL A 394 -8.93 -3.09 -0.54
CA VAL A 394 -9.43 -3.44 0.79
C VAL A 394 -8.77 -4.72 1.26
N ASP A 395 -8.35 -4.72 2.51
CA ASP A 395 -7.79 -5.90 3.16
C ASP A 395 -8.89 -6.89 3.61
N LYS A 396 -8.49 -7.97 4.29
CA LYS A 396 -9.40 -8.95 4.87
C LYS A 396 -10.35 -8.36 5.91
N TYR A 397 -10.02 -7.23 6.53
CA TYR A 397 -10.86 -6.52 7.50
C TYR A 397 -11.79 -5.50 6.84
N GLY A 398 -11.74 -5.35 5.51
CA GLY A 398 -12.49 -4.33 4.78
C GLY A 398 -11.93 -2.91 4.96
N CYS A 399 -10.72 -2.78 5.52
CA CYS A 399 -10.02 -1.52 5.68
C CYS A 399 -9.27 -1.18 4.39
N THR A 400 -9.28 0.10 4.03
CA THR A 400 -8.42 0.66 2.99
C THR A 400 -7.12 1.21 3.61
N PRO A 401 -6.06 1.50 2.83
CA PRO A 401 -4.87 2.16 3.38
C PRO A 401 -5.20 3.50 4.05
N PHE A 402 -6.25 4.19 3.58
CA PHE A 402 -6.70 5.45 4.16
C PHE A 402 -7.28 5.29 5.57
N HIS A 403 -7.93 4.16 5.90
CA HIS A 403 -8.34 3.86 7.28
C HIS A 403 -7.13 3.83 8.22
N TYR A 404 -6.04 3.15 7.80
CA TYR A 404 -4.81 3.05 8.57
C TYR A 404 -4.07 4.39 8.67
N ALA A 405 -4.01 5.15 7.57
CA ALA A 405 -3.44 6.51 7.58
C ALA A 405 -4.20 7.42 8.57
N CYS A 406 -5.53 7.34 8.63
CA CYS A 406 -6.36 8.07 9.58
C CYS A 406 -6.11 7.71 11.05
N ALA A 407 -5.69 6.47 11.32
CA ALA A 407 -5.36 6.00 12.67
C ALA A 407 -3.92 6.30 13.09
N ASN A 408 -3.03 6.60 12.14
CA ASN A 408 -1.60 6.78 12.39
C ASN A 408 -1.29 8.18 12.97
N ALA A 409 -0.23 8.27 13.79
CA ALA A 409 0.27 9.53 14.34
C ALA A 409 0.87 10.46 13.27
N GLY A 410 1.39 9.90 12.17
CA GLY A 410 2.00 10.64 11.06
C GLY A 410 1.02 11.32 10.09
N ILE A 411 -0.27 11.41 10.44
CA ILE A 411 -1.27 12.00 9.55
C ILE A 411 -1.07 13.50 9.36
N SER A 412 -1.13 13.95 8.11
CA SER A 412 -1.03 15.35 7.73
C SER A 412 -2.17 15.77 6.80
N ILE A 413 -2.41 17.08 6.70
CA ILE A 413 -3.42 17.64 5.77
C ILE A 413 -3.06 17.27 4.32
N GLU A 414 -1.78 17.33 3.96
CA GLU A 414 -1.29 16.95 2.63
C GLU A 414 -1.55 15.48 2.32
N LEU A 415 -1.39 14.58 3.31
CA LEU A 415 -1.67 13.16 3.13
C LEU A 415 -3.15 12.88 2.88
N ILE A 416 -4.02 13.53 3.65
CA ILE A 416 -5.48 13.42 3.46
C ILE A 416 -5.85 13.87 2.06
N TRP A 417 -5.31 15.00 1.64
CA TRP A 417 -5.54 15.53 0.30
C TRP A 417 -5.02 14.60 -0.80
N LEU A 418 -3.83 14.00 -0.62
CA LEU A 418 -3.29 13.01 -1.55
C LEU A 418 -4.29 11.88 -1.77
N PHE A 419 -4.83 11.28 -0.71
CA PHE A 419 -5.80 10.20 -0.82
C PHE A 419 -7.12 10.66 -1.45
N LEU A 420 -7.67 11.81 -1.02
CA LEU A 420 -8.92 12.36 -1.56
C LEU A 420 -8.82 12.76 -3.05
N ASP A 421 -7.66 13.24 -3.48
CA ASP A 421 -7.41 13.69 -4.84
C ASP A 421 -7.36 12.55 -5.87
N HIS A 422 -6.99 11.36 -5.40
CA HIS A 422 -6.55 10.25 -6.22
C HIS A 422 -7.44 9.01 -6.10
N ALA A 423 -8.11 8.83 -4.96
CA ALA A 423 -9.01 7.73 -4.72
C ALA A 423 -10.41 8.25 -4.34
N HIS A 424 -11.27 8.39 -5.34
CA HIS A 424 -12.64 8.88 -5.18
C HIS A 424 -13.49 7.89 -4.36
N GLY A 425 -14.20 8.38 -3.35
CA GLY A 425 -15.15 7.58 -2.58
C GLY A 425 -14.54 6.69 -1.48
N ILE A 426 -13.24 6.77 -1.20
CA ILE A 426 -12.61 6.02 -0.09
C ILE A 426 -13.20 6.37 1.28
N THR A 427 -13.78 7.57 1.42
CA THR A 427 -14.36 8.08 2.67
C THR A 427 -15.66 7.38 3.06
N SER A 428 -16.37 6.78 2.10
CA SER A 428 -17.63 6.07 2.34
C SER A 428 -17.43 4.58 2.60
N VAL A 429 -16.22 4.04 2.39
CA VAL A 429 -15.90 2.63 2.60
C VAL A 429 -15.96 2.30 4.09
N VAL A 430 -16.71 1.27 4.44
CA VAL A 430 -16.84 0.76 5.81
C VAL A 430 -16.03 -0.52 5.99
N ASP A 431 -15.33 -0.62 7.12
CA ASP A 431 -14.65 -1.85 7.53
C ASP A 431 -15.65 -2.90 8.05
N GLN A 432 -15.14 -4.08 8.43
CA GLN A 432 -15.92 -5.16 9.06
C GLN A 432 -16.58 -4.78 10.40
N ARG A 433 -16.22 -3.64 10.99
CA ARG A 433 -16.82 -3.10 12.21
C ARG A 433 -17.87 -2.02 11.90
N GLY A 434 -18.12 -1.73 10.63
CA GLY A 434 -19.01 -0.65 10.17
C GLY A 434 -18.39 0.74 10.27
N LYS A 435 -17.05 0.85 10.41
CA LYS A 435 -16.34 2.12 10.59
C LYS A 435 -15.81 2.66 9.27
N THR A 436 -16.12 3.92 9.01
CA THR A 436 -15.52 4.72 7.94
C THR A 436 -14.16 5.31 8.36
N PRO A 437 -13.30 5.78 7.43
CA PRO A 437 -12.05 6.46 7.78
C PRO A 437 -12.26 7.66 8.74
N LEU A 438 -13.41 8.34 8.64
CA LEU A 438 -13.78 9.42 9.55
C LEU A 438 -13.85 8.96 11.01
N HIS A 439 -14.32 7.73 11.28
CA HIS A 439 -14.33 7.19 12.64
C HIS A 439 -12.92 7.05 13.22
N TYR A 440 -11.97 6.59 12.40
CA TYR A 440 -10.57 6.42 12.80
C TYR A 440 -9.88 7.78 13.00
N LEU A 441 -10.10 8.72 12.08
CA LEU A 441 -9.52 10.06 12.16
C LEU A 441 -9.99 10.81 13.41
N VAL A 442 -11.28 10.73 13.72
CA VAL A 442 -11.86 11.39 14.89
C VAL A 442 -11.38 10.76 16.21
N ALA A 443 -11.14 9.45 16.22
CA ALA A 443 -10.61 8.75 17.39
C ALA A 443 -9.10 9.00 17.60
N ASN A 444 -8.39 9.53 16.60
CA ASN A 444 -6.96 9.74 16.66
C ASN A 444 -6.60 10.99 17.49
N ALA A 445 -5.68 10.84 18.44
CA ALA A 445 -5.23 11.93 19.29
C ALA A 445 -4.40 13.00 18.55
N HIS A 446 -3.80 12.63 17.41
CA HIS A 446 -2.96 13.51 16.59
C HIS A 446 -3.74 14.23 15.48
N ALA A 447 -5.02 13.90 15.29
CA ALA A 447 -5.84 14.54 14.27
C ALA A 447 -6.20 15.97 14.69
N SER A 448 -5.99 16.92 13.77
CA SER A 448 -6.41 18.30 13.97
C SER A 448 -7.88 18.48 13.58
N ALA A 449 -8.50 19.51 14.14
CA ALA A 449 -9.88 19.86 13.84
C ALA A 449 -10.09 20.23 12.36
N GLU A 450 -9.03 20.75 11.71
CA GLU A 450 -9.00 21.03 10.28
C GLU A 450 -9.00 19.76 9.43
N MET A 451 -8.21 18.75 9.80
CA MET A 451 -8.17 17.45 9.12
C MET A 451 -9.55 16.78 9.09
N ILE A 452 -10.25 16.78 10.23
CA ILE A 452 -11.60 16.23 10.37
C ILE A 452 -12.58 16.98 9.47
N SER A 453 -12.49 18.32 9.44
CA SER A 453 -13.33 19.12 8.54
C SER A 453 -13.10 18.73 7.08
N ILE A 454 -11.85 18.53 6.65
CA ILE A 454 -11.55 18.18 5.26
C ILE A 454 -12.19 16.83 4.87
N VAL A 455 -12.01 15.79 5.70
CA VAL A 455 -12.58 14.46 5.41
C VAL A 455 -14.11 14.48 5.48
N PHE A 456 -14.67 15.20 6.45
CA PHE A 456 -16.12 15.37 6.56
C PHE A 456 -16.71 16.20 5.41
N ASP A 457 -15.99 17.21 4.95
CA ASP A 457 -16.36 18.03 3.80
C ASP A 457 -16.30 17.22 2.50
N ALA A 458 -15.41 16.23 2.40
CA ALA A 458 -15.32 15.33 1.26
C ALA A 458 -16.52 14.37 1.19
N ASP A 459 -16.98 13.86 2.34
CA ASP A 459 -18.19 13.04 2.43
C ASP A 459 -18.99 13.35 3.71
N PRO A 460 -19.99 14.23 3.61
CA PRO A 460 -20.84 14.58 4.75
C PRO A 460 -21.72 13.43 5.24
N THR A 461 -21.97 12.42 4.39
CA THR A 461 -22.82 11.27 4.75
C THR A 461 -22.11 10.34 5.73
N ALA A 462 -20.77 10.31 5.70
CA ALA A 462 -19.95 9.52 6.61
C ALA A 462 -20.17 9.85 8.10
N SER A 463 -20.68 11.05 8.45
CA SER A 463 -21.01 11.39 9.85
C SER A 463 -22.28 10.72 10.37
N GLN A 464 -23.14 10.24 9.47
CA GLN A 464 -24.40 9.56 9.81
C GLN A 464 -24.26 8.04 9.83
N VAL A 465 -23.13 7.52 9.37
CA VAL A 465 -22.83 6.09 9.39
C VAL A 465 -22.55 5.64 10.83
N THR A 466 -23.29 4.67 11.32
CA THR A 466 -23.05 4.04 12.62
C THR A 466 -22.18 2.81 12.48
N ASP A 467 -21.21 2.64 13.38
CA ASP A 467 -20.51 1.38 13.53
C ASP A 467 -21.41 0.27 14.12
N HIS A 468 -20.90 -0.96 14.18
CA HIS A 468 -21.61 -2.11 14.77
C HIS A 468 -21.93 -1.94 16.27
N ALA A 469 -21.28 -1.01 16.96
CA ALA A 469 -21.59 -0.63 18.33
C ALA A 469 -22.64 0.50 18.41
N MET A 470 -23.27 0.85 17.28
CA MET A 470 -24.22 1.95 17.14
C MET A 470 -23.64 3.32 17.48
N LYS A 471 -22.31 3.46 17.44
CA LYS A 471 -21.62 4.74 17.64
C LYS A 471 -21.43 5.45 16.29
N LEU A 472 -22.00 6.64 16.18
CA LEU A 472 -21.66 7.65 15.16
C LEU A 472 -20.26 8.26 15.41
N PRO A 473 -19.58 8.83 14.39
CA PRO A 473 -18.32 9.55 14.54
C PRO A 473 -18.37 10.63 15.62
N VAL A 474 -19.48 11.33 15.78
CA VAL A 474 -19.64 12.37 16.82
C VAL A 474 -19.37 11.85 18.24
N HIS A 475 -19.70 10.59 18.54
CA HIS A 475 -19.44 10.01 19.86
C HIS A 475 -17.93 9.88 20.10
N TYR A 476 -17.17 9.50 19.08
CA TYR A 476 -15.71 9.45 19.14
C TYR A 476 -15.09 10.85 19.29
N VAL A 477 -15.70 11.90 18.71
CA VAL A 477 -15.23 13.29 18.90
C VAL A 477 -15.34 13.70 20.36
N ILE A 478 -16.48 13.38 20.99
CA ILE A 478 -16.76 13.74 22.39
C ILE A 478 -15.81 13.00 23.33
N GLU A 479 -15.45 11.77 23.00
CA GLU A 479 -14.50 10.95 23.76
C GLU A 479 -13.03 11.42 23.57
N ASN A 480 -12.72 12.17 22.50
CA ASN A 480 -11.36 12.60 22.19
C ASN A 480 -11.00 13.94 22.88
N PRO A 481 -10.03 13.95 23.81
CA PRO A 481 -9.65 15.17 24.54
C PRO A 481 -8.89 16.19 23.68
N ALA A 482 -8.32 15.79 22.54
CA ALA A 482 -7.55 16.67 21.65
C ALA A 482 -8.44 17.59 20.81
N ILE A 483 -9.72 17.27 20.65
CA ILE A 483 -10.62 17.97 19.73
C ILE A 483 -11.53 18.93 20.51
N PRO A 484 -11.62 20.23 20.12
CA PRO A 484 -12.52 21.18 20.76
C PRO A 484 -13.99 20.77 20.61
N SER A 485 -14.78 20.89 21.68
CA SER A 485 -16.23 20.62 21.67
C SER A 485 -17.00 21.37 20.58
N ALA A 486 -16.53 22.55 20.19
CA ALA A 486 -17.08 23.33 19.07
C ALA A 486 -17.08 22.58 17.71
N HIS A 487 -16.17 21.62 17.49
CA HIS A 487 -16.18 20.80 16.27
C HIS A 487 -17.19 19.65 16.34
N ALA A 488 -17.44 19.09 17.53
CA ALA A 488 -18.54 18.14 17.72
C ALA A 488 -19.89 18.80 17.36
N TYR A 489 -20.07 20.07 17.71
CA TYR A 489 -21.22 20.85 17.26
C TYR A 489 -21.30 20.96 15.73
N ARG A 490 -20.19 21.19 15.01
CA ARG A 490 -20.23 21.25 13.53
C ARG A 490 -20.66 19.94 12.89
N LEU A 491 -20.21 18.80 13.42
CA LEU A 491 -20.64 17.48 12.94
C LEU A 491 -22.12 17.22 13.24
N LEU A 492 -22.63 17.72 14.37
CA LEU A 492 -24.05 17.66 14.74
C LEU A 492 -24.94 18.63 13.93
N THR A 493 -24.42 19.81 13.59
CA THR A 493 -25.17 20.83 12.84
C THR A 493 -25.06 20.67 11.32
N GLY A 494 -24.36 19.65 10.82
CA GLY A 494 -24.11 19.45 9.39
C GLY A 494 -23.17 20.52 8.82
N GLY A 495 -21.86 20.37 9.01
CA GLY A 495 -20.87 21.24 8.35
C GLY A 495 -20.86 21.06 6.82
N ALA A 496 -20.65 22.17 6.12
CA ALA A 496 -20.80 22.35 4.67
C ALA A 496 -22.17 21.90 4.11
N SER A 497 -23.26 22.48 4.64
CA SER A 497 -24.63 22.32 4.12
C SER A 497 -24.79 22.52 2.60
N TYR A 498 -23.83 23.13 1.92
CA TYR A 498 -23.86 23.30 0.48
C TYR A 498 -23.51 22.01 -0.28
N ARG A 499 -22.60 21.16 0.19
CA ARG A 499 -22.31 19.87 -0.45
C ARG A 499 -23.42 18.83 -0.27
N GLN A 500 -24.26 19.01 0.75
CA GLN A 500 -25.50 18.25 0.91
C GLN A 500 -26.62 18.74 -0.04
N ARG A 501 -26.57 20.03 -0.41
CA ARG A 501 -27.57 20.70 -1.27
C ARG A 501 -27.20 20.73 -2.76
N TYR A 502 -25.93 20.56 -3.09
CA TYR A 502 -25.41 20.67 -4.44
C TYR A 502 -24.43 19.52 -4.73
N VAL A 503 -24.62 18.85 -5.86
CA VAL A 503 -23.71 17.80 -6.36
C VAL A 503 -22.59 18.49 -7.13
N LEU A 504 -21.43 18.59 -6.48
CA LEU A 504 -20.25 19.25 -7.05
C LEU A 504 -19.42 18.25 -7.85
N HIS A 505 -19.17 18.55 -9.12
CA HIS A 505 -18.25 17.75 -9.92
C HIS A 505 -16.81 18.15 -9.62
N ASP A 506 -15.88 17.18 -9.63
CA ASP A 506 -14.46 17.51 -9.60
C ASP A 506 -14.03 18.01 -10.98
N ARG A 507 -13.34 19.15 -11.02
CA ARG A 507 -13.01 19.88 -12.25
C ARG A 507 -11.61 20.47 -12.15
N ALA A 508 -10.88 20.44 -13.26
CA ALA A 508 -9.60 21.12 -13.36
C ALA A 508 -9.78 22.64 -13.35
N VAL A 509 -8.77 23.41 -12.90
CA VAL A 509 -8.82 24.89 -12.92
C VAL A 509 -9.17 25.47 -14.28
N THR A 510 -8.73 24.82 -15.36
CA THR A 510 -9.00 25.24 -16.74
C THR A 510 -10.49 25.22 -17.11
N GLU A 511 -11.30 24.49 -16.35
CA GLU A 511 -12.75 24.40 -16.55
C GLU A 511 -13.52 25.46 -15.77
N PHE A 512 -12.86 26.20 -14.87
CA PHE A 512 -13.46 27.34 -14.18
C PHE A 512 -13.31 28.60 -15.01
N CYS A 513 -14.37 29.39 -15.07
CA CYS A 513 -14.26 30.76 -15.58
C CYS A 513 -13.66 31.63 -14.47
N THR A 514 -12.42 32.07 -14.67
CA THR A 514 -11.63 32.84 -13.70
C THR A 514 -11.60 34.31 -14.03
N VAL A 515 -11.86 35.15 -13.03
CA VAL A 515 -11.82 36.61 -13.16
C VAL A 515 -10.89 37.18 -12.10
N ALA A 516 -9.98 38.06 -12.50
CA ALA A 516 -9.07 38.75 -11.59
C ALA A 516 -9.56 40.16 -11.25
N PHE A 517 -9.31 40.59 -10.02
CA PHE A 517 -9.71 41.87 -9.44
C PHE A 517 -8.52 42.47 -8.70
N GLU A 518 -8.45 43.80 -8.67
CA GLU A 518 -7.45 44.49 -7.86
C GLU A 518 -8.11 45.06 -6.62
N ASN A 519 -7.59 44.73 -5.44
CA ASN A 519 -8.06 45.20 -4.16
C ASN A 519 -6.90 45.88 -3.43
N ALA A 520 -6.87 47.22 -3.40
CA ALA A 520 -5.80 47.99 -2.72
C ALA A 520 -4.36 47.51 -3.05
N GLY A 521 -4.10 47.01 -4.27
CA GLY A 521 -2.80 46.49 -4.71
C GLY A 521 -2.60 44.97 -4.57
N THR A 522 -3.57 44.23 -4.02
CA THR A 522 -3.57 42.75 -4.02
C THR A 522 -4.49 42.19 -5.10
N ALA A 523 -4.04 41.15 -5.82
CA ALA A 523 -4.85 40.47 -6.83
C ALA A 523 -5.78 39.45 -6.18
N ASP A 524 -7.09 39.68 -6.31
CA ASP A 524 -8.16 38.77 -5.91
C ASP A 524 -8.72 38.05 -7.15
N GLU A 525 -9.26 36.84 -6.97
CA GLU A 525 -9.75 35.98 -8.06
C GLU A 525 -11.15 35.43 -7.71
N LEU A 526 -12.01 35.34 -8.73
CA LEU A 526 -13.33 34.69 -8.66
C LEU A 526 -13.33 33.51 -9.63
N PHE A 527 -13.71 32.33 -9.13
CA PHE A 527 -13.82 31.11 -9.91
C PHE A 527 -15.29 30.73 -10.05
N THR A 528 -15.80 30.65 -11.28
CA THR A 528 -17.21 30.36 -11.54
C THR A 528 -17.37 29.03 -12.26
N THR A 529 -18.34 28.21 -11.81
CA THR A 529 -18.67 26.89 -12.38
C THR A 529 -20.17 26.63 -12.32
N THR A 530 -20.66 25.71 -13.14
CA THR A 530 -22.07 25.29 -13.17
C THR A 530 -22.21 23.84 -12.70
N ASP A 531 -23.00 23.59 -11.67
CA ASP A 531 -23.30 22.26 -11.11
C ASP A 531 -24.81 22.08 -10.91
N THR A 532 -25.23 20.99 -10.26
CA THR A 532 -26.63 20.62 -10.10
C THR A 532 -27.06 20.61 -8.63
N ALA A 533 -28.26 21.12 -8.34
CA ALA A 533 -28.89 20.98 -7.02
C ALA A 533 -29.30 19.52 -6.75
N SER A 534 -29.10 19.04 -5.51
CA SER A 534 -29.40 17.67 -5.10
C SER A 534 -30.89 17.36 -5.06
N ASP A 535 -31.74 18.37 -4.81
CA ASP A 535 -33.19 18.21 -4.61
C ASP A 535 -34.01 18.11 -5.91
N GLY A 536 -33.41 18.17 -7.11
CA GLY A 536 -34.19 18.09 -8.35
C GLY A 536 -33.57 18.59 -9.66
N GLY A 537 -32.25 18.43 -9.88
CA GLY A 537 -31.62 18.55 -11.21
C GLY A 537 -31.58 19.96 -11.83
N ALA A 538 -32.03 21.00 -11.12
CA ALA A 538 -31.86 22.37 -11.57
C ALA A 538 -30.37 22.75 -11.58
N ALA A 539 -29.92 23.33 -12.70
CA ALA A 539 -28.55 23.80 -12.82
C ALA A 539 -28.35 25.09 -12.00
N VAL A 540 -27.24 25.16 -11.27
CA VAL A 540 -26.85 26.27 -10.40
C VAL A 540 -25.43 26.72 -10.74
N THR A 541 -25.17 28.02 -10.65
CA THR A 541 -23.84 28.60 -10.82
C THR A 541 -23.24 28.87 -9.45
N LEU A 542 -22.07 28.30 -9.18
CA LEU A 542 -21.30 28.53 -7.97
C LEU A 542 -20.16 29.50 -8.27
N HIS A 543 -20.08 30.56 -7.45
CA HIS A 543 -19.09 31.62 -7.54
C HIS A 543 -18.17 31.54 -6.32
N TYR A 544 -16.98 30.96 -6.48
CA TYR A 544 -16.00 30.82 -5.41
C TYR A 544 -15.05 32.02 -5.37
N CYS A 545 -14.98 32.71 -4.23
CA CYS A 545 -14.20 33.93 -4.08
C CYS A 545 -12.88 33.68 -3.35
N SER A 546 -11.79 34.31 -3.82
CA SER A 546 -10.48 34.32 -3.15
C SER A 546 -10.46 35.06 -1.81
N SER A 547 -11.38 36.00 -1.62
CA SER A 547 -11.35 36.97 -0.52
C SER A 547 -12.75 37.30 -0.04
N ALA A 548 -12.84 37.59 1.27
CA ALA A 548 -14.07 38.03 1.92
C ALA A 548 -14.58 39.37 1.33
N ALA A 549 -13.72 40.19 0.74
CA ALA A 549 -14.12 41.46 0.12
C ALA A 549 -15.00 41.22 -1.11
N VAL A 550 -14.57 40.34 -2.02
CA VAL A 550 -15.34 39.97 -3.23
C VAL A 550 -16.64 39.26 -2.85
N HIS A 551 -16.61 38.37 -1.85
CA HIS A 551 -17.81 37.72 -1.33
C HIS A 551 -18.84 38.73 -0.78
N ARG A 552 -18.40 39.70 0.04
CA ARG A 552 -19.26 40.76 0.58
C ARG A 552 -19.82 41.66 -0.53
N HIS A 553 -19.02 42.00 -1.54
CA HIS A 553 -19.44 42.78 -2.71
C HIS A 553 -20.58 42.08 -3.46
N LEU A 554 -20.42 40.80 -3.81
CA LEU A 554 -21.45 40.05 -4.52
C LEU A 554 -22.76 39.95 -3.71
N ILE A 555 -22.68 39.61 -2.42
CA ILE A 555 -23.88 39.58 -1.55
C ILE A 555 -24.54 40.96 -1.50
N ALA A 556 -23.76 42.03 -1.34
CA ALA A 556 -24.27 43.39 -1.28
C ALA A 556 -24.98 43.81 -2.58
N LEU A 557 -24.49 43.38 -3.75
CA LEU A 557 -25.14 43.61 -5.05
C LEU A 557 -26.45 42.86 -5.17
N TYR A 558 -26.45 41.54 -4.96
CA TYR A 558 -27.66 40.73 -5.07
C TYR A 558 -28.73 41.18 -4.06
N THR A 559 -28.35 41.51 -2.83
CA THR A 559 -29.29 42.04 -1.82
C THR A 559 -29.89 43.38 -2.21
N ALA A 560 -29.11 44.29 -2.80
CA ALA A 560 -29.64 45.58 -3.28
C ALA A 560 -30.60 45.43 -4.46
N LEU A 561 -30.30 44.52 -5.39
CA LEU A 561 -31.17 44.24 -6.54
C LEU A 561 -32.52 43.63 -6.12
N HIS A 562 -32.54 42.86 -5.02
CA HIS A 562 -33.75 42.25 -4.46
C HIS A 562 -34.48 43.14 -3.44
N ALA A 563 -33.95 44.31 -3.09
CA ALA A 563 -34.61 45.23 -2.18
C ALA A 563 -35.85 45.88 -2.85
N THR A 564 -37.04 45.61 -2.32
CA THR A 564 -38.33 46.15 -2.83
C THR A 564 -38.68 47.50 -2.18
N PRO A 565 -39.26 48.47 -2.93
CA PRO A 565 -40.52 48.28 -3.64
C PRO A 565 -40.49 48.74 -5.12
N ALA A 566 -40.27 47.79 -6.04
CA ALA A 566 -40.46 48.07 -7.46
C ALA A 566 -41.96 48.16 -7.81
N ALA A 567 -42.36 49.16 -8.61
CA ALA A 567 -43.75 49.35 -9.02
C ALA A 567 -44.27 48.28 -10.03
N LYS A 568 -43.36 47.52 -10.64
CA LYS A 568 -43.63 46.38 -11.54
C LYS A 568 -42.71 45.21 -11.17
N PRO A 569 -43.16 43.95 -11.29
CA PRO A 569 -42.31 42.79 -11.07
C PRO A 569 -41.25 42.70 -12.18
N VAL A 570 -40.01 43.07 -11.87
CA VAL A 570 -38.86 42.82 -12.74
C VAL A 570 -38.31 41.43 -12.43
N VAL A 571 -38.18 40.59 -13.45
CA VAL A 571 -37.55 39.27 -13.30
C VAL A 571 -36.07 39.47 -13.03
N MET A 572 -35.61 39.02 -11.86
CA MET A 572 -34.21 39.10 -11.44
C MET A 572 -33.69 37.71 -11.08
N PRO A 573 -32.40 37.41 -11.33
CA PRO A 573 -31.83 36.13 -10.95
C PRO A 573 -31.76 36.00 -9.43
N PRO A 574 -32.37 34.97 -8.83
CA PRO A 574 -32.37 34.82 -7.39
C PRO A 574 -30.98 34.41 -6.89
N LEU A 575 -30.56 35.06 -5.79
CA LEU A 575 -29.50 34.56 -4.93
C LEU A 575 -30.07 33.38 -4.14
N LEU A 576 -29.54 32.17 -4.37
CA LEU A 576 -30.04 30.96 -3.72
C LEU A 576 -29.43 30.78 -2.34
N ASP A 577 -28.10 30.85 -2.25
CA ASP A 577 -27.35 30.63 -1.01
C ASP A 577 -26.03 31.40 -0.99
N SER A 578 -25.46 31.59 0.20
CA SER A 578 -24.11 32.11 0.43
C SER A 578 -23.38 31.35 1.54
N PHE A 579 -22.10 31.06 1.35
CA PHE A 579 -21.28 30.25 2.25
C PHE A 579 -19.95 30.93 2.56
N GLU A 580 -19.65 31.11 3.85
CA GLU A 580 -18.36 31.64 4.34
C GLU A 580 -17.34 30.54 4.67
N ASN A 581 -17.71 29.27 4.53
CA ASN A 581 -16.85 28.11 4.78
C ASN A 581 -17.03 27.04 3.68
N ALA A 582 -16.96 27.45 2.42
CA ALA A 582 -17.06 26.55 1.27
C ALA A 582 -15.89 25.54 1.23
N ARG A 583 -14.67 25.98 1.57
CA ARG A 583 -13.45 25.15 1.59
C ARG A 583 -13.29 24.33 0.31
N ARG A 584 -13.47 24.97 -0.85
CA ARG A 584 -13.25 24.32 -2.15
C ARG A 584 -11.77 24.41 -2.50
N ARG A 585 -11.10 23.26 -2.63
CA ARG A 585 -9.73 23.20 -3.13
C ARG A 585 -9.75 23.27 -4.65
N ILE A 586 -8.90 24.11 -5.20
CA ILE A 586 -8.76 24.39 -6.62
C ILE A 586 -7.29 24.15 -7.01
N ARG A 587 -7.03 23.20 -7.93
CA ARG A 587 -5.68 22.80 -8.36
C ARG A 587 -5.18 23.69 -9.50
N GLN A 588 -4.25 24.60 -9.23
CA GLN A 588 -3.67 25.48 -10.24
C GLN A 588 -2.74 24.71 -11.18
N SER A 589 -2.52 25.27 -12.37
CA SER A 589 -1.69 24.67 -13.44
C SER A 589 -0.23 24.42 -13.05
N ALA A 590 0.27 25.08 -11.99
CA ALA A 590 1.63 24.90 -11.46
C ALA A 590 1.76 23.76 -10.43
N GLY A 591 0.71 22.95 -10.22
CA GLY A 591 0.68 21.90 -9.19
C GLY A 591 0.40 22.42 -7.77
N THR A 592 0.34 23.73 -7.58
CA THR A 592 -0.10 24.36 -6.33
C THR A 592 -1.63 24.28 -6.21
N SER A 593 -2.12 24.02 -5.00
CA SER A 593 -3.56 24.01 -4.73
C SER A 593 -3.95 25.14 -3.79
N ARG A 594 -5.03 25.86 -4.11
CA ARG A 594 -5.58 26.92 -3.26
C ARG A 594 -6.92 26.48 -2.68
N ILE A 595 -7.16 26.75 -1.40
CA ILE A 595 -8.46 26.51 -0.75
C ILE A 595 -9.23 27.83 -0.73
N LEU A 596 -10.45 27.81 -1.25
CA LEU A 596 -11.37 28.95 -1.28
C LEU A 596 -12.44 28.79 -0.21
N GLU A 597 -12.50 29.75 0.71
CA GLU A 597 -13.41 29.72 1.86
C GLU A 597 -14.80 30.26 1.54
N TYR A 598 -14.96 31.08 0.50
CA TYR A 598 -16.21 31.80 0.23
C TYR A 598 -16.88 31.32 -1.06
N CYS A 599 -18.20 31.16 -1.04
CA CYS A 599 -18.98 30.77 -2.22
C CYS A 599 -20.37 31.44 -2.23
N VAL A 600 -20.80 31.94 -3.37
CA VAL A 600 -22.15 32.45 -3.63
C VAL A 600 -22.83 31.55 -4.66
N VAL A 601 -24.10 31.18 -4.47
CA VAL A 601 -24.83 30.29 -5.38
C VAL A 601 -26.01 31.01 -6.00
N THR A 602 -26.10 30.96 -7.34
CA THR A 602 -27.14 31.63 -8.12
C THR A 602 -27.76 30.63 -9.10
N THR A 603 -28.95 30.92 -9.63
CA THR A 603 -29.51 30.11 -10.73
C THR A 603 -28.64 30.23 -11.98
N THR A 604 -28.43 29.13 -12.72
CA THR A 604 -27.76 29.23 -14.03
C THR A 604 -28.62 30.05 -14.99
N PRO A 605 -28.05 31.02 -15.70
CA PRO A 605 -28.76 31.68 -16.79
C PRO A 605 -29.09 30.67 -17.90
N LYS A 606 -30.31 30.79 -18.47
CA LYS A 606 -30.63 30.19 -19.78
C LYS A 606 -29.75 30.87 -20.85
N ALA A 607 -29.65 30.32 -22.07
CA ALA A 607 -28.69 30.79 -23.09
C ALA A 607 -28.61 32.33 -23.26
N PRO A 608 -27.41 32.90 -23.44
CA PRO A 608 -27.21 34.34 -23.67
C PRO A 608 -27.81 34.79 -25.00
N LEU A 609 -28.10 36.09 -25.12
CA LEU A 609 -28.60 36.72 -26.34
C LEU A 609 -27.65 36.53 -27.53
N SER A 610 -26.35 36.30 -27.30
CA SER A 610 -25.38 35.96 -28.35
C SER A 610 -25.76 34.71 -29.15
N ASP A 611 -26.35 33.70 -28.51
CA ASP A 611 -26.58 32.38 -29.12
C ASP A 611 -27.83 32.35 -30.01
N GLY A 612 -28.74 33.32 -29.83
CA GLY A 612 -30.00 33.46 -30.56
C GLY A 612 -30.18 34.83 -31.22
N ARG A 613 -29.07 35.52 -31.52
CA ARG A 613 -29.04 36.93 -31.93
C ARG A 613 -29.91 37.24 -33.15
N ASP A 614 -29.89 36.40 -34.17
CA ASP A 614 -30.58 36.65 -35.45
C ASP A 614 -32.11 36.55 -35.35
N ALA A 615 -32.62 35.89 -34.30
CA ALA A 615 -34.05 35.73 -34.04
C ALA A 615 -34.60 36.77 -33.04
N ALA A 616 -33.75 37.60 -32.45
CA ALA A 616 -34.13 38.53 -31.40
C ALA A 616 -34.70 39.85 -31.96
N ASP A 617 -35.83 40.29 -31.40
CA ASP A 617 -36.43 41.58 -31.74
C ASP A 617 -35.73 42.70 -30.95
N ALA A 618 -34.95 43.53 -31.66
CA ALA A 618 -34.18 44.63 -31.09
C ALA A 618 -35.05 45.63 -30.28
N ALA A 619 -36.31 45.86 -30.68
CA ALA A 619 -37.23 46.72 -29.93
C ALA A 619 -37.68 46.07 -28.60
N ARG A 620 -37.80 44.75 -28.59
CA ARG A 620 -38.12 43.97 -27.38
C ARG A 620 -36.94 43.94 -26.42
N VAL A 621 -35.74 43.66 -26.91
CA VAL A 621 -34.50 43.71 -26.10
C VAL A 621 -34.36 45.08 -25.43
N LEU A 622 -34.55 46.16 -26.18
CA LEU A 622 -34.49 47.51 -25.64
C LEU A 622 -35.52 47.72 -24.52
N ARG A 623 -36.78 47.32 -24.72
CA ARG A 623 -37.85 47.50 -23.73
C ARG A 623 -37.60 46.70 -22.45
N SER A 624 -37.34 45.40 -22.57
CA SER A 624 -37.16 44.51 -21.41
C SER A 624 -35.93 44.92 -20.60
N VAL A 625 -34.82 45.21 -21.27
CA VAL A 625 -33.57 45.62 -20.61
C VAL A 625 -33.68 47.04 -20.05
N SER A 626 -34.35 47.98 -20.72
CA SER A 626 -34.58 49.32 -20.14
C SER A 626 -35.41 49.26 -18.86
N GLY A 627 -36.41 48.37 -18.79
CA GLY A 627 -37.19 48.15 -17.56
C GLY A 627 -36.32 47.57 -16.43
N CYS A 628 -35.41 46.64 -16.75
CA CYS A 628 -34.43 46.14 -15.79
C CYS A 628 -33.52 47.27 -15.29
N LEU A 629 -32.93 48.06 -16.19
CA LEU A 629 -32.02 49.14 -15.82
C LEU A 629 -32.70 50.27 -15.05
N ALA A 630 -33.98 50.55 -15.30
CA ALA A 630 -34.73 51.53 -14.52
C ALA A 630 -34.81 51.11 -13.05
N HIS A 631 -35.09 49.83 -12.79
CA HIS A 631 -35.03 49.27 -11.43
C HIS A 631 -33.62 49.34 -10.84
N TRP A 632 -32.59 48.97 -11.60
CA TRP A 632 -31.20 48.99 -11.13
C TRP A 632 -30.73 50.40 -10.77
N HIS A 633 -30.96 51.38 -11.65
CA HIS A 633 -30.47 52.74 -11.47
C HIS A 633 -31.25 53.51 -10.40
N HIS A 634 -32.59 53.38 -10.37
CA HIS A 634 -33.42 54.18 -9.46
C HIS A 634 -33.71 53.49 -8.12
N THR A 635 -33.99 52.19 -8.12
CA THR A 635 -34.45 51.47 -6.93
C THR A 635 -33.28 50.79 -6.20
N ALA A 636 -32.49 49.99 -6.92
CA ALA A 636 -31.35 49.28 -6.33
C ALA A 636 -30.12 50.19 -6.13
N LEU A 637 -30.10 51.35 -6.80
CA LEU A 637 -28.96 52.25 -6.86
C LEU A 637 -27.68 51.52 -7.29
N VAL A 638 -27.73 50.73 -8.37
CA VAL A 638 -26.60 49.96 -8.92
C VAL A 638 -26.43 50.31 -10.40
N ALA A 639 -25.18 50.56 -10.84
CA ALA A 639 -24.82 50.58 -12.25
C ALA A 639 -24.20 49.22 -12.65
N HIS A 640 -24.58 48.71 -13.82
CA HIS A 640 -24.20 47.39 -14.29
C HIS A 640 -22.77 47.34 -14.83
N GLY A 641 -22.41 48.23 -15.75
CA GLY A 641 -21.06 48.42 -16.28
C GLY A 641 -20.59 47.51 -17.42
N ASN A 642 -21.38 46.51 -17.84
CA ASN A 642 -20.99 45.57 -18.91
C ASN A 642 -22.21 44.99 -19.64
N ILE A 643 -23.02 45.85 -20.27
CA ILE A 643 -24.22 45.44 -21.00
C ILE A 643 -23.83 45.04 -22.43
N THR A 644 -23.89 43.75 -22.72
CA THR A 644 -23.53 43.17 -24.02
C THR A 644 -24.48 42.02 -24.37
N PRO A 645 -24.47 41.52 -25.62
CA PRO A 645 -25.23 40.31 -25.97
C PRO A 645 -24.89 39.08 -25.12
N HIS A 646 -23.74 39.04 -24.44
CA HIS A 646 -23.35 37.92 -23.57
C HIS A 646 -23.90 38.04 -22.14
N THR A 647 -24.24 39.24 -21.69
CA THR A 647 -24.73 39.50 -20.31
C THR A 647 -26.25 39.65 -20.23
N ILE A 648 -26.92 39.64 -21.39
CA ILE A 648 -28.38 39.64 -21.53
C ILE A 648 -28.85 38.20 -21.80
N PHE A 649 -29.83 37.75 -21.02
CA PHE A 649 -30.36 36.39 -21.08
C PHE A 649 -31.86 36.38 -21.34
N CYS A 650 -32.34 35.39 -22.08
CA CYS A 650 -33.77 35.26 -22.36
C CYS A 650 -34.46 34.39 -21.30
N HIS A 651 -35.48 34.94 -20.65
CA HIS A 651 -36.30 34.26 -19.66
C HIS A 651 -37.78 34.44 -20.02
N ASP A 652 -38.47 33.34 -20.34
CA ASP A 652 -39.91 33.29 -20.62
C ASP A 652 -40.41 34.40 -21.57
N GLN A 653 -39.69 34.59 -22.69
CA GLN A 653 -39.91 35.57 -23.78
C GLN A 653 -39.52 37.03 -23.47
N GLU A 654 -39.05 37.33 -22.27
CA GLU A 654 -38.47 38.62 -21.88
C GLU A 654 -36.94 38.53 -21.77
N TYR A 655 -36.26 39.68 -21.84
CA TYR A 655 -34.80 39.75 -21.67
C TYR A 655 -34.42 40.36 -20.34
N VAL A 656 -33.56 39.66 -19.60
CA VAL A 656 -33.10 40.02 -18.25
C VAL A 656 -31.59 40.16 -18.26
N VAL A 657 -31.08 41.05 -17.42
CA VAL A 657 -29.64 41.24 -17.24
C VAL A 657 -29.22 40.65 -15.90
N TYR A 658 -28.14 39.86 -15.92
CA TYR A 658 -27.57 39.27 -14.70
C TYR A 658 -26.49 40.21 -14.14
N PRO A 659 -26.35 40.35 -12.82
CA PRO A 659 -25.27 41.14 -12.23
C PRO A 659 -23.92 40.54 -12.59
N GLU A 660 -23.11 41.38 -13.23
CA GLU A 660 -21.70 41.12 -13.44
C GLU A 660 -20.91 41.52 -12.19
N TYR A 661 -19.79 40.86 -11.98
CA TYR A 661 -18.91 41.15 -10.83
C TYR A 661 -18.41 42.60 -10.82
N GLY A 662 -18.30 43.24 -11.99
CA GLY A 662 -17.94 44.66 -12.14
C GLY A 662 -19.08 45.67 -11.88
N SER A 663 -20.29 45.22 -11.55
CA SER A 663 -21.39 46.10 -11.17
C SER A 663 -21.10 46.79 -9.83
N THR A 664 -21.50 48.05 -9.67
CA THR A 664 -21.20 48.84 -8.46
C THR A 664 -22.40 49.61 -7.97
N LYS A 665 -22.53 49.74 -6.64
CA LYS A 665 -23.52 50.63 -6.02
C LYS A 665 -23.21 52.10 -6.30
N LEU A 666 -24.23 52.83 -6.73
CA LEU A 666 -24.21 54.28 -6.90
C LEU A 666 -24.06 54.94 -5.53
N HIS A 667 -23.21 55.97 -5.48
CA HIS A 667 -22.89 56.74 -4.26
C HIS A 667 -22.12 56.00 -3.17
N ASP A 668 -21.72 54.73 -3.38
CA ASP A 668 -20.83 54.07 -2.45
C ASP A 668 -19.41 54.65 -2.57
N THR A 669 -18.95 55.26 -1.49
CA THR A 669 -17.59 55.81 -1.37
C THR A 669 -16.62 54.79 -0.80
N ARG A 670 -17.14 53.68 -0.27
CA ARG A 670 -16.37 52.56 0.24
C ARG A 670 -16.43 51.45 -0.79
N ASP A 671 -15.42 51.37 -1.65
CA ASP A 671 -14.91 50.06 -2.07
C ASP A 671 -13.56 50.24 -2.78
N ALA A 672 -12.61 49.42 -2.33
CA ALA A 672 -11.21 49.39 -2.75
C ALA A 672 -10.96 48.46 -3.96
N LEU A 673 -12.04 47.96 -4.59
CA LEU A 673 -12.02 47.01 -5.70
C LEU A 673 -12.05 47.74 -7.05
N SER A 674 -11.02 47.52 -7.86
CA SER A 674 -10.97 47.90 -9.28
C SER A 674 -11.22 46.69 -10.19
N PHE A 675 -12.06 46.89 -11.19
CA PHE A 675 -12.47 45.87 -12.16
C PHE A 675 -11.84 46.17 -13.52
N ALA A 676 -11.35 45.14 -14.20
CA ALA A 676 -10.88 45.26 -15.57
C ALA A 676 -12.04 45.56 -16.53
N VAL A 677 -11.79 46.35 -17.59
CA VAL A 677 -12.80 46.67 -18.60
C VAL A 677 -13.16 45.40 -19.37
N GLN A 678 -14.42 45.02 -19.27
CA GLN A 678 -14.97 43.87 -19.97
C GLN A 678 -15.64 44.35 -21.25
N ALA A 679 -15.31 43.74 -22.38
CA ALA A 679 -15.85 44.10 -23.69
C ALA A 679 -15.63 45.58 -24.11
N ILE A 680 -14.36 45.93 -24.34
CA ILE A 680 -13.89 47.26 -24.79
C ILE A 680 -14.69 47.83 -25.96
N ARG A 681 -15.24 46.97 -26.83
CA ARG A 681 -16.05 47.33 -28.00
C ARG A 681 -17.33 48.10 -27.67
N TYR A 682 -17.87 47.94 -26.47
CA TYR A 682 -19.09 48.61 -26.00
C TYR A 682 -18.79 49.78 -25.06
N CYS A 683 -17.52 50.09 -24.81
CA CYS A 683 -17.11 51.15 -23.88
C CYS A 683 -17.64 52.52 -24.33
N ALA A 684 -18.16 53.29 -23.37
CA ALA A 684 -18.72 54.61 -23.63
C ALA A 684 -17.62 55.66 -23.88
N PRO A 685 -17.85 56.70 -24.70
CA PRO A 685 -16.84 57.71 -25.03
C PRO A 685 -16.28 58.45 -23.81
N GLU A 686 -17.14 58.76 -22.83
CA GLU A 686 -16.71 59.38 -21.56
C GLU A 686 -15.84 58.43 -20.71
N THR A 687 -16.15 57.14 -20.74
CA THR A 687 -15.41 56.10 -20.03
C THR A 687 -14.04 55.86 -20.68
N ALA A 688 -13.98 55.85 -22.02
CA ALA A 688 -12.73 55.76 -22.76
C ALA A 688 -11.80 56.96 -22.47
N ARG A 689 -12.34 58.18 -22.36
CA ARG A 689 -11.57 59.38 -21.97
C ARG A 689 -11.04 59.28 -20.54
N ALA A 690 -11.81 58.72 -19.62
CA ALA A 690 -11.40 58.50 -18.24
C ALA A 690 -10.24 57.49 -18.16
N LEU A 691 -10.34 56.37 -18.89
CA LEU A 691 -9.31 55.32 -18.96
C LEU A 691 -7.99 55.85 -19.55
N LEU A 692 -8.04 56.66 -20.60
CA LEU A 692 -6.86 57.34 -21.16
C LEU A 692 -6.20 58.32 -20.18
N GLY A 693 -6.97 58.85 -19.22
CA GLY A 693 -6.49 59.72 -18.14
C GLY A 693 -5.96 58.98 -16.91
N GLY A 694 -5.94 57.64 -16.93
CA GLY A 694 -5.46 56.82 -15.81
C GLY A 694 -6.38 56.80 -14.59
N THR A 695 -7.65 57.16 -14.74
CA THR A 695 -8.62 57.12 -13.63
C THR A 695 -9.29 55.75 -13.52
N SER A 696 -9.60 55.33 -12.28
CA SER A 696 -10.28 54.07 -12.00
C SER A 696 -11.67 54.03 -12.64
N LEU A 697 -11.97 52.95 -13.35
CA LEU A 697 -13.26 52.72 -13.99
C LEU A 697 -14.38 52.61 -12.94
N ARG A 698 -15.38 53.49 -13.03
CA ARG A 698 -16.64 53.33 -12.30
C ARG A 698 -17.80 53.34 -13.29
N PRO A 699 -18.63 52.29 -13.32
CA PRO A 699 -19.79 52.28 -14.20
C PRO A 699 -20.80 53.32 -13.73
N THR A 700 -21.47 53.95 -14.69
CA THR A 700 -22.45 55.00 -14.47
C THR A 700 -23.77 54.63 -15.16
N PRO A 701 -24.91 55.17 -14.72
CA PRO A 701 -26.18 54.97 -15.41
C PRO A 701 -26.11 55.37 -16.89
N ALA A 702 -25.39 56.45 -17.20
CA ALA A 702 -25.21 56.90 -18.57
C ALA A 702 -24.37 55.90 -19.39
N SER A 703 -23.29 55.35 -18.84
CA SER A 703 -22.46 54.37 -19.55
C SER A 703 -23.23 53.07 -19.86
N ASP A 704 -24.11 52.63 -18.94
CA ASP A 704 -24.99 51.48 -19.16
C ASP A 704 -25.93 51.71 -20.35
N ILE A 705 -26.54 52.90 -20.44
CA ILE A 705 -27.42 53.25 -21.56
C ILE A 705 -26.66 53.26 -22.89
N TRP A 706 -25.41 53.72 -22.92
CA TRP A 706 -24.59 53.62 -24.13
C TRP A 706 -24.32 52.17 -24.54
N GLN A 707 -23.92 51.33 -23.59
CA GLN A 707 -23.68 49.90 -23.81
C GLN A 707 -24.95 49.19 -24.33
N LEU A 708 -26.11 49.52 -23.77
CA LEU A 708 -27.41 49.06 -24.27
C LEU A 708 -27.66 49.50 -25.72
N GLY A 709 -27.36 50.76 -26.05
CA GLY A 709 -27.47 51.28 -27.42
C GLY A 709 -26.59 50.53 -28.42
N CYS A 710 -25.34 50.26 -28.05
CA CYS A 710 -24.40 49.49 -28.86
C CYS A 710 -24.90 48.05 -29.06
N THR A 711 -25.45 47.43 -28.00
CA THR A 711 -26.02 46.09 -28.05
C THR A 711 -27.25 46.01 -28.95
N VAL A 712 -28.19 46.95 -28.82
CA VAL A 712 -29.39 47.00 -29.65
C VAL A 712 -29.05 47.31 -31.11
N PHE A 713 -28.06 48.16 -31.37
CA PHE A 713 -27.54 48.40 -32.71
C PHE A 713 -26.99 47.11 -33.34
N GLU A 714 -26.23 46.33 -32.59
CA GLU A 714 -25.65 45.07 -33.06
C GLU A 714 -26.70 44.00 -33.32
N VAL A 715 -27.74 43.89 -32.48
CA VAL A 715 -28.88 42.99 -32.73
C VAL A 715 -29.66 43.43 -33.97
N ALA A 716 -29.84 44.74 -34.18
CA ALA A 716 -30.60 45.25 -35.32
C ALA A 716 -29.86 45.17 -36.67
N THR A 717 -28.53 45.19 -36.66
CA THR A 717 -27.70 45.27 -37.88
C THR A 717 -26.85 44.03 -38.13
N GLY A 718 -26.66 43.17 -37.13
CA GLY A 718 -25.74 42.03 -37.16
C GLY A 718 -24.26 42.41 -37.00
N THR A 719 -23.92 43.70 -36.96
CA THR A 719 -22.53 44.20 -36.89
C THR A 719 -22.32 45.08 -35.66
N SER A 720 -21.17 44.97 -35.01
CA SER A 720 -20.89 45.82 -33.83
C SER A 720 -20.79 47.30 -34.21
N PHE A 721 -21.17 48.17 -33.27
CA PHE A 721 -21.14 49.62 -33.49
C PHE A 721 -19.72 50.13 -33.81
N LEU A 722 -18.70 49.60 -33.11
CA LEU A 722 -17.32 49.97 -33.32
C LEU A 722 -16.78 49.51 -34.69
N GLU A 723 -17.09 48.28 -35.12
CA GLU A 723 -16.66 47.78 -36.44
C GLU A 723 -17.29 48.56 -37.59
N THR A 724 -18.50 49.10 -37.39
CA THR A 724 -19.16 49.95 -38.39
C THR A 724 -18.45 51.30 -38.55
N ILE A 725 -17.87 51.84 -37.48
CA ILE A 725 -17.11 53.09 -37.49
C ILE A 725 -15.67 52.85 -37.98
N ALA A 726 -15.04 51.80 -37.47
CA ALA A 726 -13.65 51.45 -37.71
C ALA A 726 -13.52 49.93 -37.87
N PRO A 727 -13.62 49.41 -39.11
CA PRO A 727 -13.50 47.98 -39.39
C PRO A 727 -12.15 47.37 -38.98
N PHE A 728 -11.11 48.21 -38.91
CA PHE A 728 -9.77 47.81 -38.50
C PHE A 728 -9.59 47.75 -36.96
N ALA A 729 -10.57 48.22 -36.17
CA ALA A 729 -10.46 48.27 -34.72
C ALA A 729 -10.26 46.89 -34.05
N ALA A 730 -10.62 45.80 -34.74
CA ALA A 730 -10.34 44.44 -34.29
C ALA A 730 -8.83 44.11 -34.20
N HIS A 731 -7.96 44.87 -34.88
CA HIS A 731 -6.51 44.67 -34.92
C HIS A 731 -5.74 45.74 -34.11
N CYS A 732 -6.45 46.67 -33.47
CA CYS A 732 -5.85 47.74 -32.68
C CYS A 732 -5.58 47.32 -31.23
N SER A 733 -4.56 47.93 -30.63
CA SER A 733 -4.30 47.82 -29.19
C SER A 733 -5.41 48.50 -28.37
N PHE A 734 -5.53 48.15 -27.09
CA PHE A 734 -6.60 48.69 -26.23
C PHE A 734 -6.58 50.22 -26.11
N GLU A 735 -5.38 50.83 -26.06
CA GLU A 735 -5.24 52.29 -26.02
C GLU A 735 -5.70 52.96 -27.32
N GLU A 736 -5.37 52.38 -28.48
CA GLU A 736 -5.82 52.88 -29.78
C GLU A 736 -7.34 52.80 -29.92
N VAL A 737 -7.96 51.71 -29.42
CA VAL A 737 -9.42 51.59 -29.40
C VAL A 737 -10.06 52.65 -28.50
N TYR A 738 -9.47 52.95 -27.34
CA TYR A 738 -9.96 54.03 -26.48
C TYR A 738 -9.86 55.40 -27.15
N HIS A 739 -8.79 55.68 -27.90
CA HIS A 739 -8.68 56.92 -28.68
C HIS A 739 -9.76 57.01 -29.76
N ILE A 740 -10.07 55.90 -30.45
CA ILE A 740 -11.16 55.84 -31.44
C ILE A 740 -12.50 56.14 -30.76
N LEU A 741 -12.82 55.45 -29.66
CA LEU A 741 -14.07 55.65 -28.92
C LEU A 741 -14.22 57.06 -28.35
N ALA A 742 -13.13 57.65 -27.84
CA ALA A 742 -13.11 59.01 -27.31
C ALA A 742 -13.37 60.08 -28.38
N SER A 743 -13.03 59.79 -29.65
CA SER A 743 -13.16 60.68 -30.80
C SER A 743 -14.56 60.72 -31.45
N ILE A 744 -15.47 59.83 -31.03
CA ILE A 744 -16.84 59.73 -31.57
C ILE A 744 -17.61 61.03 -31.28
N ASN A 745 -18.20 61.60 -32.31
CA ASN A 745 -19.04 62.80 -32.26
C ASN A 745 -20.42 62.56 -32.88
N ASP A 746 -21.34 63.49 -32.70
CA ASP A 746 -22.74 63.36 -33.16
C ASP A 746 -22.86 63.11 -34.67
N ARG A 747 -21.92 63.64 -35.47
CA ARG A 747 -21.91 63.45 -36.94
C ARG A 747 -21.62 62.01 -37.32
N VAL A 748 -20.68 61.37 -36.62
CA VAL A 748 -20.32 59.96 -36.82
C VAL A 748 -21.51 59.07 -36.47
N VAL A 749 -22.14 59.30 -35.31
CA VAL A 749 -23.33 58.55 -34.89
C VAL A 749 -24.47 58.70 -35.91
N ALA A 750 -24.76 59.93 -36.35
CA ALA A 750 -25.83 60.19 -37.32
C ALA A 750 -25.59 59.49 -38.67
N HIS A 751 -24.32 59.37 -39.09
CA HIS A 751 -23.94 58.66 -40.31
C HIS A 751 -24.18 57.14 -40.18
N VAL A 752 -23.74 56.55 -39.06
CA VAL A 752 -23.88 55.11 -38.79
C VAL A 752 -25.36 54.71 -38.67
N LEU A 753 -26.18 55.52 -38.00
CA LEU A 753 -27.59 55.22 -37.79
C LEU A 753 -28.46 55.38 -39.06
N LYS A 754 -27.95 55.90 -40.18
CA LYS A 754 -28.73 56.11 -41.41
C LYS A 754 -29.24 54.79 -42.00
N ASN A 755 -28.49 53.70 -41.83
CA ASN A 755 -28.75 52.41 -42.45
C ASN A 755 -29.52 51.43 -41.53
N VAL A 756 -29.97 51.88 -40.35
CA VAL A 756 -30.73 51.08 -39.39
C VAL A 756 -32.22 51.18 -39.69
N ARG A 757 -32.98 50.09 -39.44
CA ARG A 757 -34.44 50.04 -39.58
C ARG A 757 -35.13 51.15 -38.76
N SER A 758 -36.19 51.73 -39.33
CA SER A 758 -36.86 52.93 -38.78
C SER A 758 -37.53 52.72 -37.42
N ASP A 759 -37.91 51.49 -37.10
CA ASP A 759 -38.53 51.06 -35.83
C ASP A 759 -37.60 51.26 -34.63
N VAL A 760 -36.30 51.01 -34.79
CA VAL A 760 -35.29 51.12 -33.71
C VAL A 760 -34.42 52.37 -33.86
N GLN A 761 -34.30 52.92 -35.08
CA GLN A 761 -33.49 54.10 -35.40
C GLN A 761 -33.88 55.34 -34.59
N HIS A 762 -35.17 55.58 -34.37
CA HIS A 762 -35.64 56.75 -33.59
C HIS A 762 -35.15 56.68 -32.13
N LEU A 763 -35.16 55.48 -31.54
CA LEU A 763 -34.74 55.26 -30.15
C LEU A 763 -33.22 55.30 -30.01
N LEU A 764 -32.47 54.69 -30.96
CA LEU A 764 -31.01 54.71 -30.94
C LEU A 764 -30.40 56.12 -31.02
N ARG A 765 -31.07 57.09 -31.66
CA ARG A 765 -30.61 58.50 -31.69
C ARG A 765 -30.55 59.16 -30.32
N HIS A 766 -31.34 58.69 -29.37
CA HIS A 766 -31.40 59.24 -28.03
C HIS A 766 -30.55 58.46 -27.01
N VAL A 767 -30.24 57.20 -27.33
CA VAL A 767 -29.44 56.29 -26.51
C VAL A 767 -27.94 56.40 -26.87
N LEU A 768 -27.59 56.45 -28.16
CA LEU A 768 -26.21 56.56 -28.64
C LEU A 768 -25.73 58.01 -28.74
N VAL A 769 -25.87 58.79 -27.67
CA VAL A 769 -25.40 60.18 -27.63
C VAL A 769 -24.00 60.24 -27.00
N PRO A 770 -22.95 60.78 -27.67
CA PRO A 770 -21.59 60.83 -27.15
C PRO A 770 -21.42 61.65 -25.86
N ASN A 771 -22.31 62.61 -25.61
CA ASN A 771 -22.36 63.35 -24.36
C ASN A 771 -23.28 62.67 -23.35
N ALA A 772 -22.71 62.20 -22.23
CA ALA A 772 -23.41 61.47 -21.18
C ALA A 772 -24.58 62.25 -20.56
N ALA A 773 -24.47 63.58 -20.39
CA ALA A 773 -25.49 64.40 -19.75
C ALA A 773 -26.77 64.57 -20.60
N SER A 774 -26.66 64.38 -21.92
CA SER A 774 -27.78 64.49 -22.87
C SER A 774 -28.36 63.13 -23.27
N ARG A 775 -27.82 62.03 -22.74
CA ARG A 775 -28.28 60.67 -23.02
C ARG A 775 -29.57 60.39 -22.24
N TRP A 776 -30.51 59.67 -22.85
CA TRP A 776 -31.74 59.29 -22.15
C TRP A 776 -31.47 58.41 -20.93
N THR A 777 -32.33 58.50 -19.92
CA THR A 777 -32.35 57.57 -18.79
C THR A 777 -33.11 56.29 -19.15
N ALA A 778 -32.91 55.23 -18.37
CA ALA A 778 -33.63 53.97 -18.57
C ALA A 778 -35.16 54.15 -18.55
N GLU A 779 -35.68 55.00 -17.65
CA GLU A 779 -37.12 55.33 -17.54
C GLU A 779 -37.66 56.07 -18.77
N ALA A 780 -36.88 56.99 -19.33
CA ALA A 780 -37.25 57.70 -20.55
C ALA A 780 -37.33 56.74 -21.75
N CYS A 781 -36.49 55.69 -21.75
CA CYS A 781 -36.55 54.63 -22.74
C CYS A 781 -37.78 53.73 -22.56
N GLU A 782 -38.21 53.46 -21.31
CA GLU A 782 -39.41 52.65 -21.02
C GLU A 782 -40.71 53.38 -21.42
N GLY A 783 -40.81 54.69 -21.14
CA GLY A 783 -42.04 55.48 -21.30
C GLY A 783 -42.58 55.66 -22.73
N LEU A 784 -41.76 55.43 -23.76
CA LEU A 784 -42.14 55.60 -25.17
C LEU A 784 -42.55 54.30 -25.87
N ILE A 785 -42.41 53.15 -25.22
CA ILE A 785 -42.66 51.83 -25.83
C ILE A 785 -43.96 51.19 -25.29
N ALA A 786 -44.88 52.00 -24.76
CA ALA A 786 -46.24 51.55 -24.48
C ALA A 786 -46.99 51.28 -25.80
N PRO A 787 -47.72 50.16 -25.95
CA PRO A 787 -48.58 49.95 -27.12
C PRO A 787 -49.65 51.05 -27.16
N PRO A 788 -50.11 51.48 -28.35
CA PRO A 788 -51.13 52.50 -28.45
C PRO A 788 -52.39 52.01 -27.73
N ILE A 789 -52.83 52.76 -26.73
CA ILE A 789 -54.16 52.63 -26.13
C ILE A 789 -55.15 52.92 -27.26
N CYS A 790 -55.72 51.86 -27.83
CA CYS A 790 -56.77 51.98 -28.83
C CYS A 790 -58.08 52.34 -28.12
N SER A 791 -58.36 53.64 -28.02
CA SER A 791 -59.69 54.12 -27.73
C SER A 791 -60.56 54.01 -28.99
N THR A 792 -61.61 53.22 -28.84
CA THR A 792 -62.89 53.27 -29.56
C THR A 792 -62.91 52.99 -31.07
N SER A 793 -63.48 51.83 -31.41
CA SER A 793 -64.65 51.61 -32.31
C SER A 793 -64.46 50.53 -33.39
N ALA A 794 -64.97 49.32 -33.13
CA ALA A 794 -65.70 48.45 -34.07
C ALA A 794 -66.02 47.09 -33.40
N PRO A 795 -67.29 46.65 -33.31
CA PRO A 795 -67.66 45.45 -32.53
C PRO A 795 -67.55 44.10 -33.27
N ASP A 796 -66.85 43.99 -34.41
CA ASP A 796 -66.92 42.76 -35.22
C ASP A 796 -65.58 41.99 -35.41
N ALA A 797 -64.43 42.57 -35.06
CA ALA A 797 -63.13 41.90 -35.23
C ALA A 797 -62.72 41.03 -34.02
N THR A 798 -63.11 41.43 -32.81
CA THR A 798 -62.77 40.72 -31.56
C THR A 798 -63.47 39.36 -31.45
N ALA A 799 -64.62 39.17 -32.11
CA ALA A 799 -65.27 37.85 -32.17
C ALA A 799 -64.47 36.87 -33.05
N SER A 800 -63.97 37.31 -34.21
CA SER A 800 -63.16 36.47 -35.10
C SER A 800 -61.79 36.13 -34.51
N GLU A 801 -61.18 37.06 -33.79
CA GLU A 801 -59.86 36.89 -33.18
C GLU A 801 -59.94 36.05 -31.90
N ASN A 802 -60.96 36.26 -31.06
CA ASN A 802 -61.24 35.36 -29.94
C ASN A 802 -61.57 33.94 -30.43
N GLN A 803 -62.28 33.80 -31.56
CA GLN A 803 -62.62 32.48 -32.10
C GLN A 803 -61.38 31.75 -32.66
N ARG A 804 -60.48 32.47 -33.35
CA ARG A 804 -59.16 31.96 -33.74
C ARG A 804 -58.30 31.56 -32.55
N LEU A 805 -58.25 32.39 -31.51
CA LEU A 805 -57.50 32.08 -30.29
C LEU A 805 -58.11 30.89 -29.55
N THR A 806 -59.43 30.72 -29.53
CA THR A 806 -60.07 29.53 -28.95
C THR A 806 -59.78 28.28 -29.77
N ASP A 807 -59.74 28.38 -31.09
CA ASP A 807 -59.39 27.26 -31.98
C ASP A 807 -57.91 26.87 -31.82
N GLU A 808 -57.03 27.87 -31.68
CA GLU A 808 -55.59 27.66 -31.45
C GLU A 808 -55.34 27.06 -30.06
N VAL A 809 -56.01 27.54 -29.02
CA VAL A 809 -55.98 26.95 -27.66
C VAL A 809 -56.54 25.53 -27.67
N ALA A 810 -57.60 25.25 -28.44
CA ALA A 810 -58.12 23.90 -28.60
C ALA A 810 -57.12 22.98 -29.32
N SER A 811 -56.44 23.49 -30.35
CA SER A 811 -55.39 22.75 -31.06
C SER A 811 -54.19 22.46 -30.17
N LEU A 812 -53.73 23.45 -29.38
CA LEU A 812 -52.62 23.30 -28.45
C LEU A 812 -52.99 22.35 -27.31
N ARG A 813 -54.22 22.39 -26.81
CA ARG A 813 -54.72 21.40 -25.85
C ARG A 813 -54.73 19.99 -26.43
N ALA A 814 -55.15 19.83 -27.69
CA ALA A 814 -55.11 18.53 -28.36
C ALA A 814 -53.67 18.02 -28.51
N VAL A 815 -52.73 18.89 -28.90
CA VAL A 815 -51.30 18.55 -29.00
C VAL A 815 -50.71 18.22 -27.63
N VAL A 816 -51.03 18.97 -26.57
CA VAL A 816 -50.56 18.70 -25.21
C VAL A 816 -51.13 17.39 -24.67
N VAL A 817 -52.39 17.07 -24.97
CA VAL A 817 -52.97 15.78 -24.61
C VAL A 817 -52.28 14.66 -25.39
N ASP A 818 -52.05 14.82 -26.70
CA ASP A 818 -51.33 13.84 -27.51
C ASP A 818 -49.90 13.61 -27.00
N THR A 819 -49.13 14.68 -26.75
CA THR A 819 -47.77 14.55 -26.20
C THR A 819 -47.77 13.94 -24.81
N LYS A 820 -48.73 14.27 -23.94
CA LYS A 820 -48.87 13.64 -22.63
C LYS A 820 -49.21 12.15 -22.72
N THR A 821 -50.02 11.75 -23.71
CA THR A 821 -50.29 10.33 -23.95
C THR A 821 -49.08 9.60 -24.52
N ARG A 822 -48.28 10.25 -25.38
CA ARG A 822 -47.02 9.70 -25.90
C ARG A 822 -45.98 9.57 -24.79
N LEU A 823 -45.85 10.57 -23.92
CA LEU A 823 -44.99 10.51 -22.73
C LEU A 823 -45.40 9.36 -21.83
N ARG A 824 -46.70 9.21 -21.54
CA ARG A 824 -47.19 8.11 -20.71
C ARG A 824 -46.94 6.72 -21.34
N ARG A 825 -46.95 6.62 -22.66
CA ARG A 825 -46.57 5.39 -23.38
C ARG A 825 -45.08 5.10 -23.22
N VAL A 826 -44.22 6.12 -23.35
CA VAL A 826 -42.77 6.00 -23.14
C VAL A 826 -42.45 5.64 -21.69
N GLU A 827 -43.16 6.22 -20.72
CA GLU A 827 -43.02 5.85 -19.31
C GLU A 827 -43.39 4.38 -19.08
N LEU A 828 -44.48 3.90 -19.69
CA LEU A 828 -44.88 2.50 -19.64
C LEU A 828 -43.86 1.57 -20.31
N GLU A 829 -43.29 1.97 -21.45
CA GLU A 829 -42.22 1.23 -22.13
C GLU A 829 -40.93 1.19 -21.29
N ARG A 830 -40.57 2.31 -20.64
CA ARG A 830 -39.44 2.37 -19.71
C ARG A 830 -39.66 1.44 -18.52
N ASP A 831 -40.83 1.47 -17.91
CA ASP A 831 -41.15 0.64 -16.75
C ASP A 831 -41.14 -0.85 -17.14
N ASN A 832 -41.61 -1.19 -18.35
CA ASN A 832 -41.51 -2.54 -18.89
C ASN A 832 -40.04 -2.97 -19.13
N LEU A 833 -39.21 -2.09 -19.70
CA LEU A 833 -37.78 -2.35 -19.89
C LEU A 833 -37.04 -2.49 -18.56
N GLN A 834 -37.41 -1.72 -17.53
CA GLN A 834 -36.86 -1.88 -16.18
C GLN A 834 -37.21 -3.25 -15.58
N LEU A 835 -38.43 -3.73 -15.82
CA LEU A 835 -38.87 -5.04 -15.37
C LEU A 835 -38.13 -6.18 -16.09
N GLN A 836 -37.92 -6.05 -17.41
CA GLN A 836 -37.09 -6.97 -18.18
C GLN A 836 -35.63 -6.96 -17.73
N LEU A 837 -35.10 -5.79 -17.37
CA LEU A 837 -33.75 -5.67 -16.82
C LEU A 837 -33.64 -6.36 -15.46
N SER A 838 -34.62 -6.19 -14.57
CA SER A 838 -34.62 -6.91 -13.29
C SER A 838 -34.68 -8.43 -13.48
N GLU A 839 -35.50 -8.93 -14.41
CA GLU A 839 -35.54 -10.36 -14.71
C GLU A 839 -34.21 -10.88 -15.27
N LEU A 840 -33.53 -10.11 -16.12
CA LEU A 840 -32.20 -10.47 -16.63
C LEU A 840 -31.13 -10.46 -15.55
N VAL A 841 -31.17 -9.50 -14.63
CA VAL A 841 -30.27 -9.43 -13.48
C VAL A 841 -30.49 -10.64 -12.57
N ASP A 842 -31.74 -11.00 -12.29
CA ASP A 842 -32.05 -12.19 -11.48
C ASP A 842 -31.59 -13.48 -12.16
N ARG A 843 -31.75 -13.61 -13.49
CA ARG A 843 -31.21 -14.74 -14.26
C ARG A 843 -29.70 -14.79 -14.24
N LEU A 844 -29.02 -13.64 -14.36
CA LEU A 844 -27.56 -13.57 -14.30
C LEU A 844 -27.05 -13.99 -12.92
N ASN A 845 -27.71 -13.51 -11.85
CA ASN A 845 -27.40 -13.88 -10.48
C ASN A 845 -27.59 -15.38 -10.25
N ALA A 846 -28.66 -15.99 -10.78
CA ALA A 846 -28.86 -17.43 -10.73
C ALA A 846 -27.74 -18.20 -11.44
N ILE A 847 -27.33 -17.76 -12.64
CA ILE A 847 -26.22 -18.38 -13.38
C ILE A 847 -24.88 -18.23 -12.64
N LEU A 848 -24.63 -17.07 -12.00
CA LEU A 848 -23.45 -16.86 -11.18
C LEU A 848 -23.43 -17.80 -9.99
N LEU A 849 -24.57 -18.00 -9.34
CA LEU A 849 -24.71 -18.91 -8.21
C LEU A 849 -24.48 -20.37 -8.64
N GLU A 850 -25.05 -20.81 -9.77
CA GLU A 850 -24.76 -22.12 -10.35
C GLU A 850 -23.28 -22.29 -10.71
N LYS A 851 -22.62 -21.24 -11.20
CA LYS A 851 -21.18 -21.25 -11.50
C LYS A 851 -20.34 -21.35 -10.22
N GLU A 852 -20.70 -20.63 -9.17
CA GLU A 852 -20.05 -20.72 -7.86
C GLU A 852 -20.19 -22.13 -7.28
N GLU A 853 -21.38 -22.72 -7.32
CA GLU A 853 -21.62 -24.10 -6.90
C GLU A 853 -20.78 -25.09 -7.73
N ALA A 854 -20.75 -24.93 -9.05
CA ALA A 854 -19.95 -25.78 -9.94
C ALA A 854 -18.44 -25.67 -9.65
N THR A 855 -17.92 -24.46 -9.40
CA THR A 855 -16.51 -24.27 -9.02
C THR A 855 -16.19 -24.88 -7.66
N HIS A 856 -17.09 -24.77 -6.68
CA HIS A 856 -16.93 -25.41 -5.39
C HIS A 856 -16.94 -26.95 -5.53
N HIS A 857 -17.84 -27.49 -6.37
CA HIS A 857 -17.86 -28.93 -6.67
C HIS A 857 -16.55 -29.40 -7.35
N ALA A 858 -16.02 -28.62 -8.29
CA ALA A 858 -14.74 -28.91 -8.95
C ALA A 858 -13.57 -28.89 -7.96
N ALA A 859 -13.53 -27.92 -7.04
CA ALA A 859 -12.51 -27.83 -5.99
C ALA A 859 -12.56 -29.04 -5.03
N VAL A 860 -13.77 -29.46 -4.64
CA VAL A 860 -13.96 -30.66 -3.81
C VAL A 860 -13.49 -31.92 -4.54
N LEU A 861 -13.79 -32.06 -5.84
CA LEU A 861 -13.33 -33.18 -6.65
C LEU A 861 -11.81 -33.19 -6.82
N ALA A 862 -11.18 -32.02 -7.00
CA ALA A 862 -9.72 -31.90 -7.07
C ALA A 862 -9.07 -32.30 -5.74
N LYS A 863 -9.62 -31.86 -4.61
CA LYS A 863 -9.15 -32.27 -3.27
C LYS A 863 -9.30 -33.77 -3.03
N LYS A 864 -10.42 -34.37 -3.46
CA LYS A 864 -10.62 -35.82 -3.42
C LYS A 864 -9.61 -36.56 -4.29
N ARG A 865 -9.34 -36.08 -5.52
CA ARG A 865 -8.32 -36.67 -6.42
C ARG A 865 -6.91 -36.59 -5.82
N ALA A 866 -6.54 -35.44 -5.24
CA ALA A 866 -5.24 -35.28 -4.58
C ALA A 866 -5.10 -36.23 -3.37
N SER A 867 -6.16 -36.38 -2.58
CA SER A 867 -6.18 -37.33 -1.47
C SER A 867 -6.06 -38.78 -1.94
N LEU A 868 -6.77 -39.16 -3.02
CA LEU A 868 -6.67 -40.49 -3.64
C LEU A 868 -5.27 -40.75 -4.21
N ALA A 869 -4.65 -39.75 -4.84
CA ALA A 869 -3.29 -39.86 -5.37
C ALA A 869 -2.26 -40.06 -4.25
N ALA A 870 -2.37 -39.31 -3.14
CA ALA A 870 -1.51 -39.51 -1.97
C ALA A 870 -1.72 -40.88 -1.29
N GLN A 871 -2.97 -41.37 -1.26
CA GLN A 871 -3.29 -42.72 -0.78
C GLN A 871 -2.70 -43.81 -1.69
N LEU A 872 -2.73 -43.61 -3.01
CA LEU A 872 -2.13 -44.54 -3.96
C LEU A 872 -0.60 -44.55 -3.84
N ASP A 873 0.03 -43.39 -3.70
CA ASP A 873 1.48 -43.25 -3.58
C ASP A 873 2.01 -43.90 -2.29
N THR A 874 1.32 -43.67 -1.17
CA THR A 874 1.62 -44.35 0.10
C THR A 874 1.43 -45.87 0.00
N MET A 875 0.42 -46.35 -0.72
CA MET A 875 0.23 -47.78 -1.00
C MET A 875 1.37 -48.36 -1.83
N VAL A 876 1.79 -47.68 -2.91
CA VAL A 876 2.90 -48.11 -3.77
C VAL A 876 4.21 -48.18 -2.97
N HIS A 877 4.52 -47.15 -2.18
CA HIS A 877 5.70 -47.15 -1.31
C HIS A 877 5.65 -48.27 -0.26
N MET A 878 4.46 -48.57 0.29
CA MET A 878 4.28 -49.68 1.22
C MET A 878 4.55 -51.03 0.53
N LEU A 879 4.01 -51.25 -0.67
CA LEU A 879 4.22 -52.47 -1.45
C LEU A 879 5.68 -52.67 -1.84
N ILE A 880 6.37 -51.62 -2.28
CA ILE A 880 7.80 -51.64 -2.61
C ILE A 880 8.63 -52.07 -1.39
N SER A 881 8.24 -51.65 -0.19
CA SER A 881 8.93 -52.03 1.05
C SER A 881 8.62 -53.45 1.53
N LEU A 882 7.41 -53.96 1.26
CA LEU A 882 6.94 -55.26 1.76
C LEU A 882 7.24 -56.42 0.82
N MET A 883 7.24 -56.20 -0.51
CA MET A 883 7.55 -57.24 -1.52
C MET A 883 8.87 -57.97 -1.25
N PRO A 884 10.01 -57.30 -1.03
CA PRO A 884 11.29 -57.97 -0.79
C PRO A 884 11.31 -58.76 0.53
N LEU A 885 10.57 -58.29 1.54
CA LEU A 885 10.43 -58.98 2.83
C LEU A 885 9.55 -60.23 2.69
N ALA A 886 8.44 -60.14 1.97
CA ALA A 886 7.53 -61.25 1.72
C ALA A 886 8.21 -62.35 0.89
N GLN A 887 8.93 -61.99 -0.16
CA GLN A 887 9.72 -62.94 -0.97
C GLN A 887 10.82 -63.64 -0.15
N LYS A 888 11.48 -62.95 0.79
CA LYS A 888 12.49 -63.55 1.68
C LYS A 888 11.90 -64.56 2.69
N VAL A 889 10.66 -64.37 3.13
CA VAL A 889 10.05 -65.17 4.22
C VAL A 889 9.15 -66.29 3.69
N TYR A 890 8.50 -66.10 2.54
CA TYR A 890 7.56 -67.05 1.93
C TYR A 890 8.05 -67.62 0.58
N GLY A 891 9.23 -67.19 0.09
CA GLY A 891 9.78 -67.65 -1.19
C GLY A 891 8.93 -67.18 -2.37
N ALA A 892 8.88 -67.98 -3.44
CA ALA A 892 8.15 -67.67 -4.68
C ALA A 892 6.62 -67.51 -4.49
N MET A 893 6.06 -67.92 -3.36
CA MET A 893 4.64 -67.78 -3.02
C MET A 893 4.32 -66.44 -2.34
N GLY A 894 5.34 -65.62 -2.01
CA GLY A 894 5.17 -64.33 -1.33
C GLY A 894 4.42 -63.29 -2.16
N ASP A 895 4.62 -63.28 -3.49
CA ASP A 895 3.98 -62.33 -4.39
C ASP A 895 2.48 -62.66 -4.59
N ASP A 896 2.14 -63.96 -4.71
CA ASP A 896 0.76 -64.42 -4.87
C ASP A 896 -0.05 -64.20 -3.56
N LEU A 897 0.60 -64.36 -2.40
CA LEU A 897 0.01 -64.03 -1.10
C LEU A 897 -0.28 -62.52 -0.98
N LEU A 898 0.67 -61.66 -1.38
CA LEU A 898 0.50 -60.21 -1.34
C LEU A 898 -0.64 -59.77 -2.25
N ALA A 899 -0.73 -60.32 -3.46
CA ALA A 899 -1.77 -60.02 -4.44
C ALA A 899 -3.18 -60.39 -3.95
N ARG A 900 -3.35 -61.59 -3.36
CA ARG A 900 -4.66 -62.02 -2.82
C ARG A 900 -5.09 -61.23 -1.61
N LEU A 901 -4.15 -60.83 -0.74
CA LEU A 901 -4.45 -59.97 0.41
C LEU A 901 -4.85 -58.56 -0.02
N MET A 902 -4.20 -58.00 -1.04
CA MET A 902 -4.59 -56.70 -1.62
C MET A 902 -5.96 -56.78 -2.31
N SER A 903 -6.28 -57.90 -2.96
CA SER A 903 -7.61 -58.14 -3.53
C SER A 903 -8.71 -58.20 -2.46
N HIS A 904 -8.47 -58.93 -1.35
CA HIS A 904 -9.41 -58.98 -0.24
C HIS A 904 -9.59 -57.62 0.44
N ALA A 905 -8.50 -56.85 0.53
CA ALA A 905 -8.51 -55.51 1.07
C ALA A 905 -9.31 -54.52 0.22
N ALA A 906 -9.16 -54.57 -1.10
CA ALA A 906 -9.92 -53.75 -2.04
C ALA A 906 -11.42 -54.07 -2.01
N LEU A 907 -11.79 -55.32 -1.72
CA LEU A 907 -13.18 -55.78 -1.63
C LEU A 907 -13.77 -55.67 -0.21
N GLY A 908 -13.00 -55.22 0.79
CA GLY A 908 -13.45 -55.13 2.18
C GLY A 908 -13.76 -56.49 2.84
N THR A 909 -13.26 -57.59 2.26
CA THR A 909 -13.53 -58.96 2.72
C THR A 909 -12.41 -59.48 3.62
N ALA A 910 -12.75 -60.26 4.66
CA ALA A 910 -11.76 -60.82 5.57
C ALA A 910 -10.91 -61.90 4.86
N PRO A 911 -9.57 -61.91 5.04
CA PRO A 911 -8.71 -62.87 4.36
C PRO A 911 -8.90 -64.30 4.91
N GLU A 912 -8.87 -65.30 4.03
CA GLU A 912 -9.05 -66.71 4.39
C GLU A 912 -7.90 -67.24 5.26
N SER A 913 -8.23 -67.88 6.39
CA SER A 913 -7.28 -68.32 7.43
C SER A 913 -6.25 -69.36 6.97
N HIS A 914 -6.52 -70.08 5.88
CA HIS A 914 -5.67 -71.16 5.35
C HIS A 914 -4.44 -70.64 4.57
N LEU A 915 -4.42 -69.37 4.13
CA LEU A 915 -3.30 -68.78 3.37
C LEU A 915 -2.01 -68.63 4.21
N TYR A 916 -2.09 -68.73 5.54
CA TYR A 916 -0.98 -68.50 6.46
C TYR A 916 -0.30 -69.78 6.99
N ALA A 917 -0.79 -70.97 6.60
CA ALA A 917 -0.38 -72.23 7.18
C ALA A 917 0.67 -72.96 6.30
N LEU A 918 1.96 -72.66 6.51
CA LEU A 918 3.09 -73.46 5.99
C LEU A 918 4.03 -73.89 7.13
N PRO A 919 4.53 -75.14 7.17
CA PRO A 919 5.41 -75.62 8.24
C PRO A 919 6.75 -74.85 8.23
N ALA A 920 7.18 -74.33 9.38
CA ALA A 920 8.39 -73.51 9.50
C ALA A 920 9.62 -74.34 9.93
N ALA A 921 10.78 -74.09 9.31
CA ALA A 921 12.04 -74.77 9.63
C ALA A 921 12.88 -74.09 10.73
N THR A 922 12.60 -72.83 11.15
CA THR A 922 13.40 -72.11 12.18
C THR A 922 12.60 -71.06 12.98
N SER A 923 13.02 -70.82 14.24
CA SER A 923 12.43 -69.86 15.21
C SER A 923 12.39 -68.39 14.73
N MET A 924 13.44 -67.93 14.02
CA MET A 924 13.52 -66.56 13.51
C MET A 924 12.50 -66.28 12.39
N ASN A 925 12.21 -67.29 11.55
CA ASN A 925 11.18 -67.20 10.52
C ASN A 925 9.77 -67.12 11.12
N ARG A 926 9.53 -67.72 12.29
CA ARG A 926 8.25 -67.58 12.99
C ARG A 926 8.04 -66.15 13.51
N MET A 927 9.06 -65.57 14.13
CA MET A 927 9.00 -64.19 14.66
C MET A 927 8.90 -63.15 13.54
N LEU A 928 9.59 -63.35 12.42
CA LEU A 928 9.44 -62.51 11.21
C LEU A 928 8.05 -62.64 10.59
N ARG A 929 7.46 -63.85 10.54
CA ARG A 929 6.09 -64.04 10.06
C ARG A 929 5.06 -63.37 10.97
N GLU A 930 5.21 -63.47 12.29
CA GLU A 930 4.36 -62.78 13.27
C GLU A 930 4.51 -61.26 13.14
N ARG A 931 5.73 -60.74 12.97
CA ARG A 931 5.95 -59.30 12.80
C ARG A 931 5.48 -58.76 11.46
N ILE A 932 5.56 -59.54 10.38
CA ILE A 932 4.96 -59.19 9.07
C ILE A 932 3.43 -59.25 9.15
N ARG A 933 2.87 -60.25 9.84
CA ARG A 933 1.42 -60.34 10.09
C ARG A 933 0.92 -59.17 10.92
N ASP A 934 1.60 -58.82 12.00
CA ASP A 934 1.25 -57.71 12.88
C ASP A 934 1.49 -56.37 12.20
N THR A 935 2.52 -56.22 11.36
CA THR A 935 2.69 -54.98 10.58
C THR A 935 1.68 -54.87 9.44
N MET A 936 1.22 -55.96 8.85
CA MET A 936 0.13 -55.93 7.86
C MET A 936 -1.25 -55.73 8.49
N LEU A 937 -1.48 -56.22 9.71
CA LEU A 937 -2.71 -55.97 10.48
C LEU A 937 -2.70 -54.57 11.13
N ALA A 938 -1.58 -54.12 11.68
CA ALA A 938 -1.43 -52.82 12.34
C ALA A 938 -1.23 -51.65 11.35
N ARG A 939 -0.65 -51.89 10.16
CA ARG A 939 -0.77 -50.98 9.00
C ARG A 939 -1.98 -51.31 8.12
N GLY A 940 -2.85 -52.19 8.58
CA GLY A 940 -4.14 -52.50 7.98
C GLY A 940 -5.11 -51.32 8.08
N CYS A 941 -4.79 -50.24 7.38
CA CYS A 941 -5.73 -49.21 6.93
C CYS A 941 -6.80 -49.77 5.98
N VAL A 942 -6.85 -51.09 5.78
CA VAL A 942 -7.87 -51.79 4.99
C VAL A 942 -9.24 -51.76 5.66
N GLY A 943 -9.31 -51.74 7.00
CA GLY A 943 -10.58 -51.61 7.71
C GLY A 943 -11.27 -50.25 7.49
N GLN A 944 -10.51 -49.21 7.15
CA GLN A 944 -11.07 -47.91 6.77
C GLN A 944 -11.46 -47.84 5.28
N TRP A 945 -10.91 -48.70 4.42
CA TRP A 945 -11.27 -48.77 3.00
C TRP A 945 -12.66 -49.36 2.74
N ALA A 946 -13.11 -50.32 3.56
CA ALA A 946 -14.44 -50.91 3.44
C ALA A 946 -15.58 -49.97 3.90
N ASN A 947 -15.28 -48.95 4.71
CA ASN A 947 -16.26 -48.01 5.27
C ASN A 947 -16.35 -46.67 4.52
N ALA A 948 -15.63 -46.52 3.40
CA ALA A 948 -15.86 -45.40 2.48
C ALA A 948 -17.09 -45.74 1.61
N PRO A 949 -18.10 -44.85 1.51
CA PRO A 949 -19.30 -45.14 0.74
C PRO A 949 -18.96 -45.42 -0.73
N THR A 950 -19.47 -46.52 -1.25
CA THR A 950 -19.24 -47.02 -2.63
C THR A 950 -19.71 -46.02 -3.69
N PRO A 951 -18.96 -45.82 -4.80
CA PRO A 951 -19.24 -44.81 -5.83
C PRO A 951 -20.09 -45.33 -7.01
N VAL A 952 -21.16 -46.13 -6.78
CA VAL A 952 -21.86 -46.82 -7.89
C VAL A 952 -23.32 -46.38 -8.12
N ALA A 953 -23.91 -45.50 -7.30
CA ALA A 953 -25.30 -45.10 -7.51
C ALA A 953 -25.53 -43.95 -8.52
N PHE A 954 -24.49 -43.44 -9.21
CA PHE A 954 -24.63 -42.23 -10.05
C PHE A 954 -24.37 -42.41 -11.55
N LEU A 955 -24.07 -43.64 -11.99
CA LEU A 955 -23.85 -43.94 -13.43
C LEU A 955 -25.10 -44.45 -14.16
N GLU A 956 -26.21 -44.75 -13.46
CA GLU A 956 -27.47 -45.19 -14.10
C GLU A 956 -28.41 -44.03 -14.47
N ALA A 957 -28.06 -42.77 -14.17
CA ALA A 957 -28.95 -41.61 -14.42
C ALA A 957 -28.61 -40.79 -15.69
N MET A 958 -27.69 -41.26 -16.53
CA MET A 958 -27.18 -40.49 -17.68
C MET A 958 -27.51 -41.08 -19.06
N ASP A 959 -28.33 -42.13 -19.14
CA ASP A 959 -28.80 -42.68 -20.44
C ASP A 959 -30.32 -42.54 -20.58
N SER A 960 -30.78 -41.39 -21.07
CA SER A 960 -31.91 -41.28 -22.02
C SER A 960 -32.11 -39.82 -22.46
N PRO A 961 -31.91 -39.50 -23.74
CA PRO A 961 -32.43 -38.28 -24.34
C PRO A 961 -33.59 -38.66 -25.27
N GLU A 962 -34.85 -38.49 -24.86
CA GLU A 962 -35.97 -38.47 -25.79
C GLU A 962 -37.21 -37.81 -25.15
N ASP A 963 -37.64 -36.75 -25.81
CA ASP A 963 -39.01 -36.23 -25.97
C ASP A 963 -39.86 -35.94 -24.72
N GLN A 964 -40.04 -34.64 -24.45
CA GLN A 964 -41.34 -34.12 -24.01
C GLN A 964 -41.50 -32.65 -24.41
N GLU A 965 -42.16 -32.46 -25.56
CA GLU A 965 -42.91 -31.25 -25.91
C GLU A 965 -43.92 -30.93 -24.81
N LEU A 966 -43.86 -29.71 -24.25
CA LEU A 966 -44.91 -29.18 -23.40
C LEU A 966 -45.83 -28.29 -24.22
N ASP A 967 -46.93 -28.94 -24.58
CA ASP A 967 -48.07 -28.45 -25.32
C ASP A 967 -48.83 -27.37 -24.53
N VAL A 968 -49.23 -26.33 -25.26
CA VAL A 968 -50.03 -25.20 -24.80
C VAL A 968 -51.47 -25.66 -24.51
N LYS A 969 -52.03 -25.32 -23.34
CA LYS A 969 -53.49 -25.09 -23.17
C LYS A 969 -53.88 -24.42 -21.84
N THR A 970 -54.23 -23.13 -21.95
CA THR A 970 -55.46 -22.46 -21.45
C THR A 970 -55.97 -22.69 -20.02
N ASN A 971 -55.89 -21.61 -19.20
CA ASN A 971 -56.90 -20.93 -18.36
C ASN A 971 -57.89 -21.72 -17.45
N PRO A 972 -58.39 -21.11 -16.34
CA PRO A 972 -58.40 -19.67 -16.01
C PRO A 972 -57.55 -19.24 -14.81
#